data_AF-A0A231VQ45-F1
#
_entry.id   AF-A0A231VQ45-F1
#
_cell.length_a   1.000
_cell.length_b   1.000
_cell.length_c   1.000
_cell.angle_alpha   90.00
_cell.angle_beta   90.00
_cell.angle_gamma   90.00
#
_symmetry.space_group_name_H-M   'P 1'
#
loop_
_entity.id
_entity.type
_entity.pdbx_description
1 polymer ?
#
loop_
_entity_poly.entity_id
_entity_poly.type
_entity_poly.pdbx_seq_one_letter_code
_entity_poly.pdbx_strand_id
1 'polypeptide(L)'
;MNLFGRKKTPKLSKEERERAKRLRRTMTASTQNSLNYQWLMPDGLMKITNDQFSKTYRLGDTSYITATDDERIDIIETSADIFNSLDIDNDMQLLILNRRVESNSLSSIRYDLVGDGYDDYRKEYNAMINDRFSQEQNTFKVEKYLTITTQTDQDHQARRILDDTASVIESQYSGLGISFKELEGLDRLLIFRKLLRREGFIDFNYEDIAISGLSTRDFVAPNYLKFEKDHMKIDDCFARVMYVRQYPTFLNDKLIKNILDTGIELAISLHAKPYDTADALKKIKTVKSSVRREMIKSQKAAAKEGYGSDLAVGGKAVETSRETEKWTEELQDNDQKMFSGVMTIFFMADTLEELNIYTEQVQRSVRKNTVELDKCYLYQEESLNTILPIGIPFINVKRRFMRDMTTSNLATQVPFTNVDLRSSSPRAIYYGQNQLSKNAITVDRKKDLNTGSGCIFGNSGSGKSVLAKGGEIIPTKLRYPEDNTIIVDPEDEYSDIGRELGAEIITIAPGSQHHFNLLDLPDKDKLQAEDSDPIGQKSNLLSTLFENIFSEVSDDEFAMIDRVTRQTYEEFEKPTFKDWQAVLERQPEAVAKDLALKAEPYTIGSNDIFAHPTNVNMNSRFIIFNLKQLSGKLKPFALLVIQDFIWNQVVNNQGKTITWLYFDELQLYFKNKLQATFFTELYSRIRKYGAIPTGITQNPETVLST
;
A
#
# COMPACT_ATOMS: atom_id res chain seq x y z
N MET A 1 3.24 8.24 -79.90
CA MET A 1 2.93 8.78 -78.55
C MET A 1 2.01 7.78 -77.85
N ASN A 2 2.41 7.36 -76.64
CA ASN A 2 1.71 6.61 -75.57
C ASN A 2 1.31 5.12 -75.68
N LEU A 3 2.17 4.29 -75.05
CA LEU A 3 1.85 3.17 -74.15
C LEU A 3 1.52 3.69 -72.71
N PHE A 4 0.99 2.83 -71.81
CA PHE A 4 0.48 3.03 -70.42
C PHE A 4 -1.03 3.42 -70.33
N GLY A 5 -1.98 2.80 -69.61
CA GLY A 5 -2.11 1.65 -68.67
C GLY A 5 -3.40 1.84 -67.80
N ARG A 6 -4.49 1.05 -67.99
CA ARG A 6 -5.11 0.02 -67.07
C ARG A 6 -5.15 0.37 -65.55
N LYS A 7 -6.24 0.21 -64.75
CA LYS A 7 -7.52 -0.55 -64.81
C LYS A 7 -8.63 0.26 -64.08
N LYS A 8 -9.84 0.36 -64.64
CA LYS A 8 -11.03 0.84 -63.89
C LYS A 8 -11.66 -0.33 -63.14
N THR A 9 -11.61 -0.31 -61.81
CA THR A 9 -12.32 -1.26 -60.93
C THR A 9 -13.83 -1.14 -61.18
N PRO A 10 -14.57 -2.25 -61.35
CA PRO A 10 -16.01 -2.18 -61.51
C PRO A 10 -16.66 -1.63 -60.24
N LYS A 11 -17.69 -0.78 -60.40
CA LYS A 11 -18.51 -0.32 -59.27
C LYS A 11 -19.35 -1.51 -58.78
N LEU A 12 -18.87 -2.14 -57.72
CA LEU A 12 -19.57 -3.22 -57.00
C LEU A 12 -20.91 -2.72 -56.46
N SER A 13 -21.96 -3.52 -56.61
CA SER A 13 -23.26 -3.29 -55.96
C SER A 13 -23.13 -3.33 -54.43
N LYS A 14 -24.15 -2.85 -53.69
CA LYS A 14 -24.15 -2.87 -52.22
C LYS A 14 -24.01 -4.31 -51.68
N GLU A 15 -24.66 -5.27 -52.34
CA GLU A 15 -24.59 -6.70 -52.02
C GLU A 15 -23.22 -7.30 -52.37
N GLU A 16 -22.60 -6.88 -53.48
CA GLU A 16 -21.25 -7.34 -53.86
C GLU A 16 -20.15 -6.73 -52.99
N ARG A 17 -20.34 -5.52 -52.44
CA ARG A 17 -19.45 -4.91 -51.45
C ARG A 17 -19.48 -5.66 -50.13
N GLU A 18 -20.65 -6.05 -49.64
CA GLU A 18 -20.75 -6.88 -48.44
C GLU A 18 -20.18 -8.28 -48.68
N ARG A 19 -20.44 -8.89 -49.84
CA ARG A 19 -19.86 -10.17 -50.23
C ARG A 19 -18.32 -10.11 -50.32
N ALA A 20 -17.75 -9.02 -50.84
CA ALA A 20 -16.30 -8.79 -50.87
C ALA A 20 -15.69 -8.51 -49.48
N LYS A 21 -16.41 -7.83 -48.57
CA LYS A 21 -15.99 -7.62 -47.17
C LYS A 21 -16.01 -8.93 -46.39
N ARG A 22 -17.01 -9.78 -46.65
CA ARG A 22 -17.15 -11.12 -46.06
C ARG A 22 -16.07 -12.08 -46.57
N LEU A 23 -15.75 -12.04 -47.87
CA LEU A 23 -14.66 -12.80 -48.50
C LEU A 23 -13.25 -12.34 -48.08
N ARG A 24 -13.04 -11.04 -47.80
CA ARG A 24 -11.76 -10.53 -47.28
C ARG A 24 -11.50 -10.89 -45.81
N ARG A 25 -12.54 -11.00 -44.97
CA ARG A 25 -12.44 -11.51 -43.59
C ARG A 25 -12.19 -13.02 -43.52
N THR A 26 -12.48 -13.78 -44.57
CA THR A 26 -12.35 -15.24 -44.58
C THR A 26 -10.99 -15.75 -45.09
N MET A 27 -10.08 -14.88 -45.54
CA MET A 27 -8.88 -15.34 -46.28
C MET A 27 -7.57 -15.44 -45.50
N THR A 28 -7.49 -15.02 -44.22
CA THR A 28 -6.39 -15.45 -43.33
C THR A 28 -6.91 -15.60 -41.91
N ALA A 29 -6.93 -16.82 -41.38
CA ALA A 29 -7.11 -17.05 -39.95
C ALA A 29 -5.96 -16.35 -39.22
N SER A 30 -6.30 -15.46 -38.29
CA SER A 30 -5.31 -14.71 -37.52
C SER A 30 -5.84 -14.57 -36.09
N THR A 31 -4.95 -14.66 -35.11
CA THR A 31 -5.31 -14.59 -33.68
C THR A 31 -5.94 -13.24 -33.30
N GLN A 32 -5.60 -12.18 -34.03
CA GLN A 32 -6.16 -10.84 -33.87
C GLN A 32 -7.68 -10.79 -34.10
N ASN A 33 -8.21 -11.66 -34.98
CA ASN A 33 -9.64 -11.70 -35.26
C ASN A 33 -10.45 -12.24 -34.06
N SER A 34 -9.81 -12.97 -33.14
CA SER A 34 -10.42 -13.47 -31.91
C SER A 34 -10.56 -12.40 -30.83
N LEU A 35 -10.00 -11.20 -30.99
CA LEU A 35 -10.15 -10.08 -30.05
C LEU A 35 -11.31 -9.17 -30.48
N ASN A 36 -12.37 -9.13 -29.66
CA ASN A 36 -13.66 -8.54 -30.00
C ASN A 36 -13.84 -7.06 -29.60
N TYR A 37 -12.88 -6.20 -29.98
CA TYR A 37 -13.04 -4.74 -29.94
C TYR A 37 -12.66 -4.15 -31.29
N GLN A 38 -13.14 -2.96 -31.69
CA GLN A 38 -12.79 -2.35 -32.97
C GLN A 38 -11.45 -1.62 -32.92
N TRP A 39 -11.33 -0.63 -32.03
CA TRP A 39 -10.17 0.26 -31.89
C TRP A 39 -9.96 0.63 -30.43
N LEU A 40 -8.71 0.95 -30.08
CA LEU A 40 -8.36 1.56 -28.81
C LEU A 40 -7.61 2.86 -29.10
N MET A 41 -8.07 3.95 -28.51
CA MET A 41 -7.50 5.28 -28.68
C MET A 41 -6.37 5.53 -27.65
N PRO A 42 -5.45 6.47 -27.94
CA PRO A 42 -4.34 6.78 -27.03
C PRO A 42 -4.77 7.14 -25.61
N ASP A 43 -5.90 7.81 -25.47
CA ASP A 43 -6.48 8.21 -24.18
C ASP A 43 -7.37 7.14 -23.53
N GLY A 44 -7.23 5.87 -23.92
CA GLY A 44 -7.87 4.74 -23.22
C GLY A 44 -9.30 4.42 -23.66
N LEU A 45 -9.95 5.29 -24.45
CA LEU A 45 -11.29 5.03 -24.99
C LEU A 45 -11.24 3.87 -25.99
N MET A 46 -11.94 2.79 -25.68
CA MET A 46 -12.10 1.63 -26.55
C MET A 46 -13.44 1.68 -27.25
N LYS A 47 -13.44 1.54 -28.58
CA LYS A 47 -14.64 1.32 -29.38
C LYS A 47 -14.84 -0.19 -29.53
N ILE A 48 -15.88 -0.74 -28.94
CA ILE A 48 -16.16 -2.19 -28.93
C ILE A 48 -16.96 -2.57 -30.17
N THR A 49 -18.07 -1.87 -30.41
CA THR A 49 -18.95 -1.98 -31.58
C THR A 49 -19.17 -0.59 -32.18
N ASN A 50 -20.13 -0.43 -33.10
CA ASN A 50 -20.46 0.89 -33.63
C ASN A 50 -21.15 1.80 -32.60
N ASP A 51 -21.77 1.19 -31.59
CA ASP A 51 -22.64 1.82 -30.60
C ASP A 51 -22.22 1.54 -29.15
N GLN A 52 -21.00 1.03 -28.92
CA GLN A 52 -20.52 0.71 -27.57
C GLN A 52 -19.07 1.14 -27.38
N PHE A 53 -18.83 1.83 -26.27
CA PHE A 53 -17.53 2.35 -25.88
C PHE A 53 -17.22 2.04 -24.43
N SER A 54 -15.95 1.89 -24.10
CA SER A 54 -15.54 1.68 -22.71
C SER A 54 -14.23 2.34 -22.35
N LYS A 55 -14.07 2.66 -21.06
CA LYS A 55 -12.83 3.11 -20.42
C LYS A 55 -12.49 2.23 -19.24
N THR A 56 -11.19 2.04 -18.99
CA THR A 56 -10.69 1.21 -17.88
C THR A 56 -9.91 2.06 -16.90
N TYR A 57 -10.10 1.78 -15.62
CA TYR A 57 -9.51 2.49 -14.50
C TYR A 57 -8.79 1.47 -13.62
N ARG A 58 -7.62 1.83 -13.11
CA ARG A 58 -6.89 1.08 -12.10
C ARG A 58 -7.39 1.47 -10.71
N LEU A 59 -7.76 0.47 -9.95
CA LEU A 59 -8.22 0.62 -8.57
C LEU A 59 -7.05 0.35 -7.60
N GLY A 60 -6.95 1.19 -6.57
CA GLY A 60 -5.99 1.07 -5.48
C GLY A 60 -6.30 -0.12 -4.56
N ASP A 61 -5.53 -0.24 -3.48
CA ASP A 61 -5.79 -1.24 -2.45
C ASP A 61 -6.17 -0.56 -1.14
N THR A 62 -6.95 -1.27 -0.34
CA THR A 62 -7.23 -0.89 1.05
C THR A 62 -7.18 -2.15 1.92
N SER A 63 -6.90 -1.96 3.21
CA SER A 63 -6.80 -3.04 4.18
C SER A 63 -8.19 -3.52 4.56
N TYR A 64 -8.73 -4.52 3.87
CA TYR A 64 -10.06 -5.08 4.18
C TYR A 64 -9.99 -6.22 5.20
N ILE A 65 -8.94 -7.06 5.13
CA ILE A 65 -8.83 -8.23 6.02
C ILE A 65 -8.54 -7.81 7.47
N THR A 66 -7.66 -6.82 7.65
CA THR A 66 -7.26 -6.33 8.98
C THR A 66 -8.11 -5.15 9.46
N ALA A 67 -9.05 -4.67 8.63
CA ALA A 67 -9.99 -3.64 9.02
C ALA A 67 -10.88 -4.10 10.18
N THR A 68 -11.30 -3.12 10.96
CA THR A 68 -12.40 -3.24 11.92
C THR A 68 -13.71 -3.59 11.20
N ASP A 69 -14.70 -4.09 11.94
CA ASP A 69 -15.97 -4.47 11.32
C ASP A 69 -16.71 -3.24 10.73
N ASP A 70 -16.61 -2.07 11.37
CA ASP A 70 -17.18 -0.81 10.87
C ASP A 70 -16.53 -0.38 9.54
N GLU A 71 -15.20 -0.40 9.45
CA GLU A 71 -14.48 -0.09 8.19
C GLU A 71 -14.83 -1.06 7.06
N ARG A 72 -15.07 -2.34 7.36
CA ARG A 72 -15.52 -3.31 6.34
C ARG A 72 -16.93 -3.00 5.85
N ILE A 73 -17.83 -2.59 6.74
CA ILE A 73 -19.18 -2.17 6.39
C ILE A 73 -19.12 -0.96 5.47
N ASP A 74 -18.33 0.07 5.81
CA ASP A 74 -18.15 1.26 4.98
C ASP A 74 -17.69 0.92 3.55
N ILE A 75 -16.76 -0.03 3.41
CA ILE A 75 -16.27 -0.52 2.12
C ILE A 75 -17.37 -1.22 1.31
N ILE A 76 -18.19 -2.05 1.97
CA ILE A 76 -19.29 -2.76 1.33
C ILE A 76 -20.39 -1.78 0.90
N GLU A 77 -20.76 -0.82 1.76
CA GLU A 77 -21.75 0.21 1.48
C GLU A 77 -21.30 1.10 0.32
N THR A 78 -20.06 1.57 0.34
CA THR A 78 -19.48 2.34 -0.77
C THR A 78 -19.50 1.54 -2.08
N SER A 79 -19.22 0.23 -2.02
CA SER A 79 -19.31 -0.64 -3.19
C SER A 79 -20.75 -0.77 -3.70
N ALA A 80 -21.72 -0.90 -2.79
CA ALA A 80 -23.14 -0.93 -3.12
C ALA A 80 -23.60 0.37 -3.80
N ASP A 81 -23.18 1.52 -3.27
CA ASP A 81 -23.47 2.85 -3.82
C ASP A 81 -22.90 3.01 -5.23
N ILE A 82 -21.69 2.49 -5.49
CA ILE A 82 -21.11 2.48 -6.83
C ILE A 82 -21.97 1.67 -7.81
N PHE A 83 -22.39 0.45 -7.45
CA PHE A 83 -23.29 -0.34 -8.30
C PHE A 83 -24.65 0.37 -8.49
N ASN A 84 -25.17 0.98 -7.42
CA ASN A 84 -26.43 1.72 -7.44
C ASN A 84 -26.34 3.01 -8.27
N SER A 85 -25.16 3.64 -8.39
CA SER A 85 -24.94 4.82 -9.22
C SER A 85 -24.95 4.53 -10.73
N LEU A 86 -24.86 3.25 -11.12
CA LEU A 86 -24.79 2.86 -12.53
C LEU A 86 -26.13 3.08 -13.25
N ASP A 87 -26.07 3.77 -14.39
CA ASP A 87 -27.20 3.96 -15.31
C ASP A 87 -27.52 2.68 -16.11
N ILE A 88 -28.76 2.57 -16.60
CA ILE A 88 -29.28 1.39 -17.31
C ILE A 88 -28.48 1.05 -18.59
N ASP A 89 -27.97 2.09 -19.25
CA ASP A 89 -27.20 1.96 -20.50
C ASP A 89 -25.70 1.72 -20.27
N ASN A 90 -25.27 1.67 -19.01
CA ASN A 90 -23.88 1.47 -18.63
C ASN A 90 -23.68 0.04 -18.08
N ASP A 91 -22.61 -0.63 -18.54
CA ASP A 91 -22.18 -1.93 -18.02
C ASP A 91 -20.89 -1.72 -17.22
N MET A 92 -20.69 -2.54 -16.18
CA MET A 92 -19.48 -2.48 -15.36
C MET A 92 -18.80 -3.86 -15.29
N GLN A 93 -17.48 -3.85 -15.47
CA GLN A 93 -16.60 -5.01 -15.30
C GLN A 93 -15.57 -4.72 -14.22
N LEU A 94 -15.52 -5.57 -13.19
CA LEU A 94 -14.43 -5.63 -12.22
C LEU A 94 -13.50 -6.79 -12.59
N LEU A 95 -12.27 -6.48 -12.98
CA LEU A 95 -11.21 -7.42 -13.32
C LEU A 95 -10.14 -7.42 -12.23
N ILE A 96 -9.86 -8.59 -11.65
CA ILE A 96 -8.84 -8.81 -10.62
C ILE A 96 -7.80 -9.76 -11.19
N LEU A 97 -6.56 -9.31 -11.31
CA LEU A 97 -5.43 -10.12 -11.77
C LEU A 97 -4.57 -10.53 -10.58
N ASN A 98 -4.45 -11.83 -10.33
CA ASN A 98 -3.52 -12.40 -9.37
C ASN A 98 -2.29 -12.90 -10.10
N ARG A 99 -1.19 -12.14 -10.06
CA ARG A 99 0.03 -12.44 -10.81
C ARG A 99 1.17 -12.80 -9.90
N ARG A 100 2.02 -13.74 -10.32
CA ARG A 100 3.28 -13.97 -9.60
C ARG A 100 4.17 -12.74 -9.73
N VAL A 101 4.76 -12.31 -8.62
CA VAL A 101 5.79 -11.29 -8.62
C VAL A 101 7.04 -11.91 -9.21
N GLU A 102 7.55 -11.34 -10.30
CA GLU A 102 8.80 -11.80 -10.92
C GLU A 102 9.94 -11.72 -9.90
N SER A 103 10.77 -12.76 -9.84
CA SER A 103 11.88 -12.95 -8.88
C SER A 103 12.90 -11.80 -8.85
N ASN A 104 12.89 -10.91 -9.86
CA ASN A 104 13.64 -9.65 -9.86
C ASN A 104 13.19 -8.66 -8.76
N SER A 105 12.08 -8.91 -8.05
CA SER A 105 11.77 -8.14 -6.84
C SER A 105 12.75 -8.35 -5.69
N LEU A 106 13.50 -9.46 -5.68
CA LEU A 106 14.51 -9.68 -4.64
C LEU A 106 15.76 -8.84 -4.88
N SER A 107 16.10 -8.52 -6.13
CA SER A 107 17.29 -7.69 -6.40
C SER A 107 17.11 -6.27 -5.85
N SER A 108 15.89 -5.72 -5.86
CA SER A 108 15.64 -4.38 -5.32
C SER A 108 15.78 -4.27 -3.80
N ILE A 109 15.75 -5.40 -3.08
CA ILE A 109 15.85 -5.42 -1.61
C ILE A 109 17.22 -5.89 -1.11
N ARG A 110 18.05 -6.43 -2.00
CA ARG A 110 19.42 -6.87 -1.69
C ARG A 110 20.37 -5.68 -1.53
N TYR A 111 21.41 -5.91 -0.75
CA TYR A 111 22.50 -4.97 -0.54
C TYR A 111 23.59 -5.21 -1.58
N ASP A 112 23.93 -4.17 -2.33
CA ASP A 112 25.06 -4.20 -3.26
C ASP A 112 26.38 -4.22 -2.49
N LEU A 113 27.35 -4.99 -2.97
CA LEU A 113 28.69 -5.02 -2.39
C LEU A 113 29.45 -3.76 -2.82
N VAL A 114 30.03 -3.03 -1.85
CA VAL A 114 30.63 -1.70 -2.05
C VAL A 114 32.15 -1.73 -1.88
N GLY A 115 32.69 -2.72 -1.16
CA GLY A 115 34.12 -2.80 -0.85
C GLY A 115 34.58 -1.81 0.25
N ASP A 116 33.66 -1.33 1.09
CA ASP A 116 33.92 -0.37 2.18
C ASP A 116 34.30 -1.02 3.52
N GLY A 117 34.50 -2.34 3.54
CA GLY A 117 34.79 -3.12 4.75
C GLY A 117 33.55 -3.73 5.43
N TYR A 118 32.33 -3.38 5.01
CA TYR A 118 31.08 -3.89 5.60
C TYR A 118 30.35 -4.94 4.72
N ASP A 119 31.02 -5.44 3.68
CA ASP A 119 30.43 -6.36 2.72
C ASP A 119 30.09 -7.73 3.32
N ASP A 120 30.74 -8.14 4.40
CA ASP A 120 30.40 -9.39 5.07
C ASP A 120 29.00 -9.32 5.73
N TYR A 121 28.64 -8.18 6.33
CA TYR A 121 27.26 -7.94 6.78
C TYR A 121 26.28 -7.89 5.62
N ARG A 122 26.64 -7.23 4.51
CA ARG A 122 25.77 -7.19 3.31
C ARG A 122 25.51 -8.59 2.77
N LYS A 123 26.52 -9.46 2.76
CA LYS A 123 26.36 -10.88 2.39
C LYS A 123 25.44 -11.61 3.36
N GLU A 124 25.60 -11.40 4.67
CA GLU A 124 24.74 -12.01 5.70
C GLU A 124 23.27 -11.57 5.56
N TYR A 125 23.01 -10.26 5.42
CA TYR A 125 21.67 -9.74 5.16
C TYR A 125 21.08 -10.30 3.86
N ASN A 126 21.89 -10.37 2.80
CA ASN A 126 21.46 -10.98 1.54
C ASN A 126 21.15 -12.47 1.70
N ALA A 127 21.91 -13.20 2.50
CA ALA A 127 21.64 -14.60 2.83
C ALA A 127 20.33 -14.73 3.63
N MET A 128 20.12 -13.91 4.66
CA MET A 128 18.87 -13.91 5.43
C MET A 128 17.64 -13.58 4.57
N ILE A 129 17.74 -12.59 3.68
CA ILE A 129 16.69 -12.25 2.73
C ILE A 129 16.46 -13.46 1.80
N ASN A 130 17.52 -14.04 1.25
CA ASN A 130 17.41 -15.21 0.38
C ASN A 130 16.77 -16.39 1.11
N ASP A 131 17.15 -16.72 2.34
CA ASP A 131 16.58 -17.85 3.08
C ASP A 131 15.08 -17.67 3.32
N ARG A 132 14.63 -16.43 3.55
CA ARG A 132 13.19 -16.12 3.72
C ARG A 132 12.38 -16.24 2.43
N PHE A 133 13.00 -16.00 1.28
CA PHE A 133 12.33 -15.98 -0.03
C PHE A 133 12.77 -17.11 -1.00
N SER A 134 13.68 -18.00 -0.58
CA SER A 134 14.23 -19.11 -1.37
C SER A 134 13.39 -20.37 -1.32
N GLN A 135 12.50 -20.48 -0.33
CA GLN A 135 11.33 -21.33 -0.47
C GLN A 135 10.44 -20.67 -1.53
N GLU A 136 9.99 -21.44 -2.53
CA GLU A 136 9.02 -21.05 -3.57
C GLU A 136 7.67 -20.62 -2.97
N GLN A 137 7.67 -19.61 -2.10
CA GLN A 137 6.48 -18.93 -1.67
C GLN A 137 6.03 -18.15 -2.89
N ASN A 138 4.89 -18.56 -3.42
CA ASN A 138 4.24 -17.89 -4.52
C ASN A 138 3.82 -16.48 -4.05
N THR A 139 4.75 -15.53 -4.09
CA THR A 139 4.53 -14.11 -3.83
C THR A 139 3.66 -13.58 -4.96
N PHE A 140 2.40 -13.29 -4.65
CA PHE A 140 1.45 -12.76 -5.63
C PHE A 140 1.26 -11.27 -5.47
N LYS A 141 1.01 -10.61 -6.60
CA LYS A 141 0.54 -9.24 -6.68
C LYS A 141 -0.88 -9.25 -7.25
N VAL A 142 -1.79 -8.64 -6.51
CA VAL A 142 -3.17 -8.45 -6.93
C VAL A 142 -3.31 -7.08 -7.58
N GLU A 143 -3.72 -7.04 -8.84
CA GLU A 143 -4.03 -5.82 -9.57
C GLU A 143 -5.53 -5.78 -9.88
N LYS A 144 -6.16 -4.60 -9.71
CA LYS A 144 -7.61 -4.44 -9.81
C LYS A 144 -7.93 -3.38 -10.85
N TYR A 145 -8.88 -3.68 -11.71
CA TYR A 145 -9.29 -2.81 -12.80
C TYR A 145 -10.81 -2.76 -12.88
N LEU A 146 -11.35 -1.55 -13.01
CA LEU A 146 -12.76 -1.32 -13.28
C LEU A 146 -12.90 -0.85 -14.73
N THR A 147 -13.76 -1.49 -15.52
CA THR A 147 -14.08 -1.04 -16.88
C THR A 147 -15.55 -0.67 -16.93
N ILE A 148 -15.83 0.56 -17.36
CA ILE A 148 -17.17 1.08 -17.56
C ILE A 148 -17.43 1.11 -19.06
N THR A 149 -18.54 0.56 -19.49
CA THR A 149 -19.01 0.57 -20.88
C THR A 149 -20.28 1.38 -20.97
N THR A 150 -20.47 2.14 -22.03
CA THR A 150 -21.70 2.88 -22.31
C THR A 150 -22.18 2.61 -23.74
N GLN A 151 -23.50 2.63 -23.96
CA GLN A 151 -24.13 2.44 -25.25
C GLN A 151 -24.46 3.80 -25.91
N THR A 152 -23.68 4.17 -26.92
CA THR A 152 -23.87 5.40 -27.72
C THR A 152 -23.14 5.25 -29.05
N ASP A 153 -23.63 5.91 -30.10
CA ASP A 153 -23.04 5.94 -31.44
C ASP A 153 -22.01 7.07 -31.63
N GLN A 154 -21.88 8.00 -30.68
CA GLN A 154 -21.01 9.18 -30.76
C GLN A 154 -19.85 9.13 -29.74
N ASP A 155 -18.62 9.17 -30.24
CA ASP A 155 -17.39 9.14 -29.43
C ASP A 155 -17.36 10.25 -28.35
N HIS A 156 -17.81 11.48 -28.68
CA HIS A 156 -17.83 12.59 -27.72
C HIS A 156 -18.86 12.38 -26.60
N GLN A 157 -20.02 11.81 -26.92
CA GLN A 157 -21.03 11.49 -25.91
C GLN A 157 -20.55 10.36 -25.00
N ALA A 158 -19.88 9.35 -25.57
CA ALA A 158 -19.28 8.26 -24.82
C ALA A 158 -18.31 8.77 -23.74
N ARG A 159 -17.40 9.67 -24.13
CA ARG A 159 -16.44 10.28 -23.19
C ARG A 159 -17.15 10.96 -22.04
N ARG A 160 -18.09 11.84 -22.35
CA ARG A 160 -18.84 12.57 -21.32
C ARG A 160 -19.52 11.61 -20.32
N ILE A 161 -20.25 10.61 -20.80
CA ILE A 161 -20.95 9.67 -19.91
C ILE A 161 -19.96 8.87 -19.06
N LEU A 162 -18.87 8.40 -19.66
CA LEU A 162 -17.86 7.62 -18.95
C LEU A 162 -17.09 8.46 -17.92
N ASP A 163 -16.78 9.72 -18.24
CA ASP A 163 -16.07 10.65 -17.37
C ASP A 163 -16.97 11.11 -16.20
N ASP A 164 -18.24 11.40 -16.48
CA ASP A 164 -19.25 11.73 -15.47
C ASP A 164 -19.44 10.55 -14.49
N THR A 165 -19.58 9.33 -15.01
CA THR A 165 -19.70 8.11 -14.19
C THR A 165 -18.43 7.85 -13.38
N ALA A 166 -17.25 8.01 -14.00
CA ALA A 166 -15.97 7.81 -13.33
C ALA A 166 -15.74 8.81 -12.19
N SER A 167 -16.15 10.07 -12.37
CA SER A 167 -16.03 11.11 -11.35
C SER A 167 -16.84 10.78 -10.09
N VAL A 168 -18.05 10.22 -10.27
CA VAL A 168 -18.88 9.74 -9.15
C VAL A 168 -18.18 8.60 -8.41
N ILE A 169 -17.65 7.63 -9.13
CA ILE A 169 -16.95 6.47 -8.56
C ILE A 169 -15.65 6.89 -7.84
N GLU A 170 -14.90 7.82 -8.44
CA GLU A 170 -13.67 8.37 -7.85
C GLU A 170 -13.98 9.09 -6.54
N SER A 171 -15.03 9.91 -6.49
CA SER A 171 -15.46 10.60 -5.27
C SER A 171 -15.76 9.60 -4.15
N GLN A 172 -16.49 8.52 -4.44
CA GLN A 172 -16.84 7.47 -3.48
C GLN A 172 -15.59 6.76 -2.94
N TYR A 173 -14.69 6.31 -3.82
CA TYR A 173 -13.46 5.64 -3.40
C TYR A 173 -12.48 6.56 -2.67
N SER A 174 -12.43 7.86 -3.02
CA SER A 174 -11.56 8.83 -2.36
C SER A 174 -11.87 9.01 -0.87
N GLY A 175 -13.15 8.90 -0.49
CA GLY A 175 -13.59 8.95 0.91
C GLY A 175 -13.00 7.82 1.77
N LEU A 176 -12.66 6.69 1.15
CA LEU A 176 -12.01 5.53 1.77
C LEU A 176 -10.49 5.49 1.56
N GLY A 177 -9.91 6.53 0.95
CA GLY A 177 -8.48 6.57 0.61
C GLY A 177 -8.07 5.61 -0.52
N ILE A 178 -9.03 5.08 -1.28
CA ILE A 178 -8.76 4.16 -2.40
C ILE A 178 -8.53 4.99 -3.67
N SER A 179 -7.35 4.83 -4.29
CA SER A 179 -7.05 5.53 -5.55
C SER A 179 -7.87 4.95 -6.71
N PHE A 180 -8.39 5.80 -7.58
CA PHE A 180 -9.07 5.40 -8.83
C PHE A 180 -8.48 6.19 -9.99
N LYS A 181 -7.67 5.54 -10.84
CA LYS A 181 -6.92 6.22 -11.92
C LYS A 181 -7.32 5.70 -13.29
N GLU A 182 -7.71 6.60 -14.19
CA GLU A 182 -7.93 6.26 -15.60
C GLU A 182 -6.65 5.70 -16.25
N LEU A 183 -6.80 4.68 -17.10
CA LEU A 183 -5.71 4.12 -17.88
C LEU A 183 -5.68 4.70 -19.28
N GLU A 184 -4.48 5.08 -19.72
CA GLU A 184 -4.21 5.36 -21.12
C GLU A 184 -4.30 4.08 -21.96
N GLY A 185 -4.34 4.24 -23.27
CA GLY A 185 -4.50 3.12 -24.19
C GLY A 185 -3.37 2.10 -24.09
N LEU A 186 -2.11 2.53 -23.92
CA LEU A 186 -1.00 1.59 -23.73
C LEU A 186 -1.13 0.82 -22.42
N ASP A 187 -1.46 1.48 -21.31
CA ASP A 187 -1.67 0.81 -20.02
C ASP A 187 -2.78 -0.24 -20.07
N ARG A 188 -3.84 0.03 -20.84
CA ARG A 188 -4.90 -0.95 -21.08
C ARG A 188 -4.43 -2.12 -21.94
N LEU A 189 -3.63 -1.89 -22.98
CA LEU A 189 -3.01 -2.97 -23.79
C LEU A 189 -2.04 -3.83 -22.99
N LEU A 190 -1.38 -3.25 -21.98
CA LEU A 190 -0.52 -3.99 -21.08
C LEU A 190 -1.31 -5.08 -20.34
N ILE A 191 -2.56 -4.81 -19.96
CA ILE A 191 -3.45 -5.82 -19.36
C ILE A 191 -3.72 -6.97 -20.35
N PHE A 192 -3.95 -6.67 -21.63
CA PHE A 192 -4.11 -7.71 -22.67
C PHE A 192 -2.84 -8.57 -22.78
N ARG A 193 -1.64 -7.96 -22.84
CA ARG A 193 -0.37 -8.72 -22.89
C ARG A 193 -0.18 -9.61 -21.66
N LYS A 194 -0.53 -9.11 -20.47
CA LYS A 194 -0.47 -9.91 -19.24
C LYS A 194 -1.35 -11.16 -19.34
N LEU A 195 -2.58 -11.02 -19.85
CA LEU A 195 -3.56 -12.11 -19.96
C LEU A 195 -3.31 -13.06 -21.13
N LEU A 196 -2.83 -12.56 -22.27
CA LEU A 196 -2.70 -13.33 -23.51
C LEU A 196 -1.29 -13.86 -23.74
N ARG A 197 -0.27 -13.15 -23.24
CA ARG A 197 1.15 -13.42 -23.54
C ARG A 197 2.00 -13.62 -22.28
N ARG A 198 1.44 -13.44 -21.07
CA ARG A 198 2.15 -13.47 -19.78
C ARG A 198 3.29 -12.46 -19.68
N GLU A 199 3.26 -11.41 -20.49
CA GLU A 199 4.29 -10.37 -20.55
C GLU A 199 3.87 -9.14 -19.72
N GLY A 200 4.80 -8.63 -18.91
CA GLY A 200 4.60 -7.49 -18.01
C GLY A 200 5.04 -6.13 -18.54
N PHE A 201 5.33 -6.00 -19.84
CA PHE A 201 5.90 -4.78 -20.43
C PHE A 201 5.28 -4.43 -21.79
N ILE A 202 5.48 -3.18 -22.22
CA ILE A 202 5.21 -2.70 -23.58
C ILE A 202 6.53 -2.23 -24.19
N ASP A 203 6.76 -2.64 -25.43
CA ASP A 203 7.96 -2.39 -26.24
C ASP A 203 7.64 -1.61 -27.53
N PHE A 204 6.46 -0.98 -27.58
CA PHE A 204 5.97 -0.16 -28.70
C PHE A 204 5.21 1.06 -28.19
N ASN A 205 5.04 2.06 -29.04
CA ASN A 205 4.19 3.22 -28.78
C ASN A 205 3.15 3.40 -29.91
N TYR A 206 2.28 4.42 -29.79
CA TYR A 206 1.25 4.67 -30.82
C TYR A 206 1.81 5.15 -32.16
N GLU A 207 3.00 5.74 -32.19
CA GLU A 207 3.69 6.10 -33.44
C GLU A 207 4.11 4.84 -34.20
N ASP A 208 4.64 3.84 -33.50
CA ASP A 208 5.01 2.53 -34.07
C ASP A 208 3.78 1.82 -34.68
N ILE A 209 2.64 1.86 -33.98
CA ILE A 209 1.38 1.31 -34.48
C ILE A 209 0.95 2.04 -35.76
N ALA A 210 0.98 3.38 -35.74
CA ALA A 210 0.59 4.19 -36.91
C ALA A 210 1.50 3.96 -38.12
N ILE A 211 2.82 3.89 -37.93
CA ILE A 211 3.81 3.66 -38.98
C ILE A 211 3.66 2.25 -39.57
N SER A 212 3.39 1.25 -38.74
CA SER A 212 3.25 -0.15 -39.19
C SER A 212 2.02 -0.40 -40.08
N GLY A 213 0.99 0.46 -39.98
CA GLY A 213 -0.32 0.22 -40.61
C GLY A 213 -1.11 -0.92 -39.98
N LEU A 214 -0.64 -1.48 -38.86
CA LEU A 214 -1.29 -2.51 -38.09
C LEU A 214 -2.25 -1.90 -37.05
N SER A 215 -3.13 -2.73 -36.51
CA SER A 215 -4.05 -2.35 -35.43
C SER A 215 -3.46 -2.67 -34.06
N THR A 216 -4.02 -2.09 -32.99
CA THR A 216 -3.61 -2.43 -31.61
C THR A 216 -3.75 -3.92 -31.29
N ARG A 217 -4.64 -4.65 -32.00
CA ARG A 217 -4.79 -6.10 -31.83
C ARG A 217 -3.56 -6.88 -32.26
N ASP A 218 -2.85 -6.39 -33.28
CA ASP A 218 -1.66 -7.05 -33.81
C ASP A 218 -0.50 -7.07 -32.80
N PHE A 219 -0.46 -6.10 -31.89
CA PHE A 219 0.58 -5.97 -30.87
C PHE A 219 0.28 -6.73 -29.57
N VAL A 220 -0.98 -7.14 -29.34
CA VAL A 220 -1.37 -7.83 -28.09
C VAL A 220 -1.87 -9.25 -28.31
N ALA A 221 -2.27 -9.60 -29.53
CA ALA A 221 -2.68 -10.97 -29.82
C ALA A 221 -1.51 -11.95 -29.58
N PRO A 222 -1.80 -13.15 -29.07
CA PRO A 222 -0.82 -14.23 -29.00
C PRO A 222 -0.46 -14.70 -30.41
N ASN A 223 0.64 -15.43 -30.55
CA ASN A 223 1.05 -15.98 -31.84
C ASN A 223 0.15 -17.14 -32.29
N TYR A 224 -0.41 -17.88 -31.33
CA TYR A 224 -1.27 -19.02 -31.59
C TYR A 224 -2.49 -19.07 -30.64
N LEU A 225 -3.67 -19.34 -31.22
CA LEU A 225 -4.90 -19.65 -30.48
C LEU A 225 -5.54 -20.92 -31.05
N LYS A 226 -5.90 -21.83 -30.15
CA LYS A 226 -6.71 -23.00 -30.48
C LYS A 226 -7.79 -23.20 -29.43
N PHE A 227 -9.05 -23.19 -29.85
CA PHE A 227 -10.18 -23.41 -28.96
C PHE A 227 -10.58 -24.88 -28.99
N GLU A 228 -10.49 -25.54 -27.84
CA GLU A 228 -10.94 -26.92 -27.63
C GLU A 228 -12.32 -26.92 -26.98
N LYS A 229 -12.85 -28.12 -26.70
CA LYS A 229 -14.20 -28.25 -26.13
C LYS A 229 -14.33 -27.58 -24.75
N ASP A 230 -13.32 -27.67 -23.89
CA ASP A 230 -13.40 -27.29 -22.47
C ASP A 230 -12.18 -26.53 -21.94
N HIS A 231 -11.25 -26.20 -22.83
CA HIS A 231 -10.04 -25.42 -22.60
C HIS A 231 -9.60 -24.79 -23.92
N MET A 232 -8.53 -24.01 -23.89
CA MET A 232 -7.91 -23.44 -25.09
C MET A 232 -6.38 -23.52 -24.98
N LYS A 233 -5.70 -23.51 -26.12
CA LYS A 233 -4.26 -23.33 -26.20
C LYS A 233 -3.95 -21.89 -26.60
N ILE A 234 -3.13 -21.22 -25.81
CA ILE A 234 -2.63 -19.86 -26.07
C ILE A 234 -1.11 -19.98 -26.14
N ASP A 235 -0.55 -19.75 -27.32
CA ASP A 235 0.86 -20.05 -27.62
C ASP A 235 1.22 -21.49 -27.21
N ASP A 236 2.16 -21.67 -26.28
CA ASP A 236 2.58 -22.97 -25.76
C ASP A 236 1.84 -23.39 -24.49
N CYS A 237 1.02 -22.52 -23.91
CA CYS A 237 0.30 -22.75 -22.67
C CYS A 237 -1.13 -23.26 -22.91
N PHE A 238 -1.67 -23.96 -21.92
CA PHE A 238 -3.09 -24.31 -21.84
C PHE A 238 -3.82 -23.35 -20.91
N ALA A 239 -5.02 -22.92 -21.30
CA ALA A 239 -5.83 -21.99 -20.55
C ALA A 239 -7.27 -22.47 -20.41
N ARG A 240 -7.94 -22.05 -19.34
CA ARG A 240 -9.36 -22.37 -19.11
C ARG A 240 -10.07 -21.20 -18.48
N VAL A 241 -11.30 -20.96 -18.93
CA VAL A 241 -12.25 -20.06 -18.26
C VAL A 241 -13.35 -20.88 -17.63
N MET A 242 -13.55 -20.67 -16.34
CA MET A 242 -14.67 -21.17 -15.57
C MET A 242 -15.64 -20.03 -15.29
N TYR A 243 -16.92 -20.34 -15.06
CA TYR A 243 -17.92 -19.37 -14.65
C TYR A 243 -18.68 -19.87 -13.43
N VAL A 244 -19.19 -18.93 -12.62
CA VAL A 244 -20.07 -19.27 -11.51
C VAL A 244 -21.42 -19.72 -12.07
N ARG A 245 -21.67 -21.03 -11.99
CA ARG A 245 -22.91 -21.63 -12.44
C ARG A 245 -24.02 -21.41 -11.43
N GLN A 246 -23.75 -21.57 -10.15
CA GLN A 246 -24.74 -21.39 -9.09
C GLN A 246 -24.18 -20.47 -8.01
N TYR A 247 -24.91 -19.39 -7.74
CA TYR A 247 -24.67 -18.51 -6.61
C TYR A 247 -25.55 -18.96 -5.44
N PRO A 248 -25.04 -18.92 -4.20
CA PRO A 248 -25.88 -19.04 -3.01
C PRO A 248 -26.81 -17.82 -2.89
N THR A 249 -27.90 -17.95 -2.15
CA THR A 249 -28.82 -16.83 -1.87
C THR A 249 -28.12 -15.68 -1.13
N PHE A 250 -27.15 -16.00 -0.27
CA PHE A 250 -26.30 -15.02 0.40
C PHE A 250 -24.84 -15.36 0.13
N LEU A 251 -24.07 -14.36 -0.28
CA LEU A 251 -22.67 -14.52 -0.58
C LEU A 251 -21.85 -13.78 0.46
N ASN A 252 -20.90 -14.48 1.07
CA ASN A 252 -20.00 -13.85 2.03
C ASN A 252 -18.91 -13.04 1.30
N ASP A 253 -18.28 -12.15 2.04
CA ASP A 253 -17.19 -11.28 1.58
C ASP A 253 -15.84 -12.00 1.35
N LYS A 254 -15.81 -13.33 1.43
CA LYS A 254 -14.57 -14.13 1.38
C LYS A 254 -14.37 -14.88 0.06
N LEU A 255 -15.31 -14.82 -0.89
CA LEU A 255 -15.24 -15.60 -2.12
C LEU A 255 -14.00 -15.26 -2.96
N ILE A 256 -13.81 -13.99 -3.28
CA ILE A 256 -12.65 -13.53 -4.07
C ILE A 256 -11.36 -13.90 -3.35
N LYS A 257 -11.27 -13.62 -2.04
CA LYS A 257 -10.11 -13.97 -1.22
C LYS A 257 -9.78 -15.47 -1.29
N ASN A 258 -10.77 -16.34 -1.10
CA ASN A 258 -10.56 -17.79 -1.16
C ASN A 258 -10.01 -18.23 -2.53
N ILE A 259 -10.44 -17.57 -3.62
CA ILE A 259 -9.91 -17.82 -4.96
C ILE A 259 -8.45 -17.33 -5.07
N LEU A 260 -8.12 -16.13 -4.58
CA LEU A 260 -6.77 -15.58 -4.60
C LEU A 260 -5.78 -16.41 -3.75
N ASP A 261 -6.24 -16.96 -2.61
CA ASP A 261 -5.47 -17.81 -1.70
C ASP A 261 -5.18 -19.21 -2.27
N THR A 262 -5.65 -19.53 -3.49
CA THR A 262 -5.32 -20.80 -4.15
C THR A 262 -3.84 -20.90 -4.52
N GLY A 263 -3.11 -19.80 -4.58
CA GLY A 263 -1.68 -19.83 -4.88
C GLY A 263 -1.34 -20.10 -6.35
N ILE A 264 -2.28 -19.79 -7.26
CA ILE A 264 -2.09 -19.89 -8.72
C ILE A 264 -2.22 -18.52 -9.38
N GLU A 265 -1.57 -18.34 -10.52
CA GLU A 265 -1.79 -17.16 -11.36
C GLU A 265 -3.16 -17.27 -12.04
N LEU A 266 -4.02 -16.29 -11.79
CA LEU A 266 -5.40 -16.28 -12.28
C LEU A 266 -5.94 -14.87 -12.50
N ALA A 267 -7.04 -14.77 -13.22
CA ALA A 267 -7.84 -13.56 -13.36
C ALA A 267 -9.30 -13.84 -13.02
N ILE A 268 -9.92 -12.96 -12.24
CA ILE A 268 -11.36 -12.99 -11.93
C ILE A 268 -12.00 -11.80 -12.63
N SER A 269 -13.05 -12.03 -13.43
CA SER A 269 -13.83 -10.96 -14.03
C SER A 269 -15.28 -11.07 -13.61
N LEU A 270 -15.79 -10.05 -12.92
CA LEU A 270 -17.19 -9.87 -12.55
C LEU A 270 -17.81 -8.82 -13.45
N HIS A 271 -18.88 -9.17 -14.15
CA HIS A 271 -19.67 -8.26 -14.98
C HIS A 271 -21.02 -7.99 -14.32
N ALA A 272 -21.48 -6.75 -14.39
CA ALA A 272 -22.80 -6.34 -13.91
C ALA A 272 -23.44 -5.35 -14.90
N LYS A 273 -24.65 -5.66 -15.36
CA LYS A 273 -25.50 -4.76 -16.14
C LYS A 273 -26.82 -4.53 -15.42
N PRO A 274 -27.16 -3.31 -15.03
CA PRO A 274 -28.42 -3.01 -14.34
C PRO A 274 -29.63 -3.35 -15.21
N TYR A 275 -30.68 -3.83 -14.57
CA TYR A 275 -32.00 -3.94 -15.18
C TYR A 275 -32.73 -2.60 -15.10
N ASP A 276 -33.57 -2.30 -16.08
CA ASP A 276 -34.63 -1.32 -15.90
C ASP A 276 -35.58 -1.82 -14.80
N THR A 277 -35.83 -0.99 -13.77
CA THR A 277 -36.71 -1.29 -12.63
C THR A 277 -38.10 -1.77 -13.08
N ALA A 278 -38.66 -1.18 -14.15
CA ALA A 278 -39.94 -1.59 -14.70
C ALA A 278 -39.89 -2.99 -15.32
N ASP A 279 -38.81 -3.29 -16.05
CA ASP A 279 -38.58 -4.61 -16.65
C ASP A 279 -38.23 -5.67 -15.59
N ALA A 280 -37.50 -5.31 -14.53
CA ALA A 280 -37.22 -6.17 -13.39
C ALA A 280 -38.52 -6.62 -12.70
N LEU A 281 -39.42 -5.67 -12.38
CA LEU A 281 -40.73 -5.96 -11.80
C LEU A 281 -41.60 -6.82 -12.74
N LYS A 282 -41.56 -6.57 -14.05
CA LYS A 282 -42.27 -7.36 -15.06
C LYS A 282 -41.71 -8.79 -15.15
N LYS A 283 -40.39 -8.95 -15.08
CA LYS A 283 -39.70 -10.25 -15.08
C LYS A 283 -40.07 -11.05 -13.84
N ILE A 284 -40.06 -10.44 -12.66
CA ILE A 284 -40.50 -11.04 -11.40
C ILE A 284 -41.96 -11.48 -11.47
N LYS A 285 -42.86 -10.61 -11.96
CA LYS A 285 -44.29 -10.97 -12.17
C LYS A 285 -44.44 -12.15 -13.13
N THR A 286 -43.62 -12.22 -14.17
CA THR A 286 -43.63 -13.32 -15.16
C THR A 286 -43.14 -14.64 -14.56
N VAL A 287 -42.06 -14.60 -13.76
CA VAL A 287 -41.54 -15.76 -13.02
C VAL A 287 -42.58 -16.23 -11.99
N LYS A 288 -43.09 -15.33 -11.14
CA LYS A 288 -44.14 -15.62 -10.14
C LYS A 288 -45.38 -16.25 -10.77
N SER A 289 -45.82 -15.72 -11.92
CA SER A 289 -46.95 -16.29 -12.67
C SER A 289 -46.66 -17.68 -13.24
N SER A 290 -45.42 -17.92 -13.70
CA SER A 290 -45.01 -19.23 -14.25
C SER A 290 -44.93 -20.29 -13.15
N VAL A 291 -44.30 -19.95 -12.02
CA VAL A 291 -44.24 -20.81 -10.83
C VAL A 291 -45.65 -21.12 -10.31
N ARG A 292 -46.52 -20.10 -10.19
CA ARG A 292 -47.91 -20.30 -9.76
C ARG A 292 -48.70 -21.22 -10.72
N ARG A 293 -48.50 -21.09 -12.04
CA ARG A 293 -49.10 -22.00 -13.03
C ARG A 293 -48.61 -23.43 -12.86
N GLU A 294 -47.32 -23.62 -12.60
CA GLU A 294 -46.71 -24.93 -12.37
C GLU A 294 -47.20 -25.57 -11.06
N MET A 295 -47.33 -24.79 -9.98
CA MET A 295 -47.96 -25.24 -8.74
C MET A 295 -49.41 -25.65 -8.94
N ILE A 296 -50.22 -24.85 -9.64
CA ILE A 296 -51.62 -25.17 -9.95
C ILE A 296 -51.72 -26.44 -10.81
N LYS A 297 -50.85 -26.60 -11.81
CA LYS A 297 -50.81 -27.80 -12.65
C LYS A 297 -50.47 -29.05 -11.83
N SER A 298 -49.50 -28.93 -10.93
CA SER A 298 -49.07 -30.03 -10.05
C SER A 298 -50.14 -30.39 -9.03
N GLN A 299 -50.80 -29.41 -8.41
CA GLN A 299 -51.93 -29.62 -7.50
C GLN A 299 -53.14 -30.26 -8.20
N LYS A 300 -53.46 -29.85 -9.44
CA LYS A 300 -54.53 -30.47 -10.24
C LYS A 300 -54.23 -31.92 -10.61
N ALA A 301 -52.96 -32.24 -10.89
CA ALA A 301 -52.54 -33.62 -11.14
C ALA A 301 -52.66 -34.47 -9.87
N ALA A 302 -52.21 -33.95 -8.72
CA ALA A 302 -52.31 -34.60 -7.41
C ALA A 302 -53.75 -34.90 -6.99
N ALA A 303 -54.65 -33.93 -7.17
CA ALA A 303 -56.07 -34.06 -6.86
C ALA A 303 -56.75 -35.13 -7.72
N LYS A 304 -56.22 -35.40 -8.92
CA LYS A 304 -56.72 -36.46 -9.82
C LYS A 304 -56.21 -37.85 -9.43
N GLU A 305 -55.06 -37.94 -8.76
CA GLU A 305 -54.41 -39.19 -8.34
C GLU A 305 -54.59 -39.51 -6.84
N GLY A 306 -55.22 -38.63 -6.07
CA GLY A 306 -55.54 -38.86 -4.65
C GLY A 306 -54.40 -38.58 -3.66
N TYR A 307 -53.33 -37.90 -4.09
CA TYR A 307 -52.21 -37.50 -3.22
C TYR A 307 -52.51 -36.18 -2.48
N GLY A 308 -51.94 -36.03 -1.27
CA GLY A 308 -52.02 -34.78 -0.49
C GLY A 308 -51.34 -33.60 -1.21
N SER A 309 -51.92 -32.41 -1.10
CA SER A 309 -51.50 -31.20 -1.84
C SER A 309 -50.02 -30.82 -1.66
N ASP A 310 -49.46 -31.14 -0.51
CA ASP A 310 -48.11 -30.72 -0.10
C ASP A 310 -47.01 -31.63 -0.66
N LEU A 311 -47.34 -32.86 -1.08
CA LEU A 311 -46.41 -33.82 -1.65
C LEU A 311 -46.27 -33.71 -3.18
N ALA A 312 -47.14 -32.93 -3.83
CA ALA A 312 -47.23 -32.87 -5.28
C ALA A 312 -46.56 -31.64 -5.92
N VAL A 313 -46.30 -30.59 -5.14
CA VAL A 313 -45.58 -29.42 -5.65
C VAL A 313 -44.09 -29.74 -5.63
N GLY A 314 -43.46 -29.77 -6.81
CA GLY A 314 -42.02 -30.05 -6.89
C GLY A 314 -41.21 -29.03 -6.07
N GLY A 315 -40.29 -29.52 -5.23
CA GLY A 315 -39.50 -28.68 -4.30
C GLY A 315 -38.81 -27.49 -4.98
N LYS A 316 -38.38 -27.66 -6.23
CA LYS A 316 -37.78 -26.61 -7.07
C LYS A 316 -38.74 -25.45 -7.35
N ALA A 317 -40.04 -25.71 -7.53
CA ALA A 317 -41.04 -24.67 -7.77
C ALA A 317 -41.33 -23.86 -6.49
N VAL A 318 -41.35 -24.53 -5.33
CA VAL A 318 -41.49 -23.86 -4.03
C VAL A 318 -40.28 -22.98 -3.73
N GLU A 319 -39.08 -23.49 -3.96
CA GLU A 319 -37.81 -22.75 -3.79
C GLU A 319 -37.75 -21.53 -4.72
N THR A 320 -38.03 -21.71 -6.02
CA THR A 320 -38.08 -20.59 -6.98
C THR A 320 -39.13 -19.55 -6.60
N SER A 321 -40.28 -19.97 -6.04
CA SER A 321 -41.31 -19.05 -5.54
C SER A 321 -40.78 -18.19 -4.39
N ARG A 322 -40.09 -18.82 -3.44
CA ARG A 322 -39.53 -18.16 -2.25
C ARG A 322 -38.40 -17.20 -2.61
N GLU A 323 -37.53 -17.58 -3.55
CA GLU A 323 -36.50 -16.68 -4.12
C GLU A 323 -37.14 -15.47 -4.81
N THR A 324 -38.20 -15.70 -5.60
CA THR A 324 -38.91 -14.62 -6.31
C THR A 324 -39.59 -13.65 -5.34
N GLU A 325 -40.10 -14.14 -4.20
CA GLU A 325 -40.69 -13.30 -3.15
C GLU A 325 -39.63 -12.47 -2.44
N LYS A 326 -38.48 -13.06 -2.08
CA LYS A 326 -37.34 -12.30 -1.54
C LYS A 326 -36.86 -11.20 -2.48
N TRP A 327 -36.70 -11.48 -3.77
CA TRP A 327 -36.34 -10.44 -4.74
C TRP A 327 -37.41 -9.34 -4.85
N THR A 328 -38.68 -9.67 -4.60
CA THR A 328 -39.74 -8.67 -4.58
C THR A 328 -39.63 -7.79 -3.33
N GLU A 329 -39.31 -8.37 -2.17
CA GLU A 329 -39.08 -7.64 -0.92
C GLU A 329 -37.83 -6.76 -1.02
N GLU A 330 -36.71 -7.30 -1.51
CA GLU A 330 -35.43 -6.59 -1.67
C GLU A 330 -35.53 -5.42 -2.66
N LEU A 331 -36.31 -5.54 -3.75
CA LEU A 331 -36.58 -4.43 -4.67
C LEU A 331 -37.62 -3.42 -4.15
N GLN A 332 -38.44 -3.81 -3.18
CA GLN A 332 -39.37 -2.89 -2.50
C GLN A 332 -38.67 -2.10 -1.40
N ASP A 333 -37.53 -2.59 -0.92
CA ASP A 333 -36.57 -1.84 -0.14
C ASP A 333 -35.92 -0.79 -1.05
N ASN A 334 -35.96 0.49 -0.68
CA ASN A 334 -35.73 1.61 -1.61
C ASN A 334 -34.28 1.71 -2.15
N ASP A 335 -33.35 0.89 -1.65
CA ASP A 335 -31.91 1.03 -1.88
C ASP A 335 -31.27 -0.12 -2.70
N GLN A 336 -32.03 -1.09 -3.23
CA GLN A 336 -31.47 -2.19 -4.05
C GLN A 336 -31.89 -2.15 -5.52
N LYS A 337 -30.90 -2.27 -6.42
CA LYS A 337 -31.08 -2.52 -7.86
C LYS A 337 -30.86 -4.00 -8.17
N MET A 338 -31.41 -4.44 -9.30
CA MET A 338 -31.17 -5.77 -9.87
C MET A 338 -30.25 -5.67 -11.08
N PHE A 339 -29.37 -6.66 -11.23
CA PHE A 339 -28.37 -6.72 -12.28
C PHE A 339 -28.39 -8.07 -12.98
N SER A 340 -28.07 -8.06 -14.27
CA SER A 340 -27.64 -9.24 -15.03
C SER A 340 -26.12 -9.31 -14.98
N GLY A 341 -25.58 -10.32 -14.31
CA GLY A 341 -24.14 -10.44 -14.08
C GLY A 341 -23.58 -11.83 -14.30
N VAL A 342 -22.25 -11.91 -14.36
CA VAL A 342 -21.50 -13.18 -14.40
C VAL A 342 -20.10 -12.98 -13.82
N MET A 343 -19.67 -13.92 -12.99
CA MET A 343 -18.28 -14.04 -12.55
C MET A 343 -17.59 -15.16 -13.33
N THR A 344 -16.43 -14.84 -13.89
CA THR A 344 -15.58 -15.77 -14.62
C THR A 344 -14.19 -15.81 -14.01
N ILE A 345 -13.54 -16.96 -14.08
CA ILE A 345 -12.20 -17.19 -13.55
C ILE A 345 -11.35 -17.80 -14.67
N PHE A 346 -10.26 -17.14 -15.00
CA PHE A 346 -9.30 -17.56 -16.01
C PHE A 346 -7.97 -17.92 -15.36
N PHE A 347 -7.36 -19.00 -15.82
CA PHE A 347 -6.03 -19.40 -15.39
C PHE A 347 -5.35 -20.18 -16.51
N MET A 348 -4.01 -20.20 -16.47
CA MET A 348 -3.15 -20.86 -17.45
C MET A 348 -2.18 -21.82 -16.76
N ALA A 349 -1.73 -22.82 -17.51
CA ALA A 349 -0.76 -23.81 -17.08
C ALA A 349 0.12 -24.25 -18.27
N ASP A 350 1.31 -24.75 -17.99
CA ASP A 350 2.25 -25.15 -19.04
C ASP A 350 1.87 -26.52 -19.62
N THR A 351 1.14 -27.34 -18.85
CA THR A 351 0.63 -28.65 -19.27
C THR A 351 -0.87 -28.80 -19.03
N LEU A 352 -1.50 -29.73 -19.76
CA LEU A 352 -2.92 -30.01 -19.58
C LEU A 352 -3.20 -30.70 -18.23
N GLU A 353 -2.28 -31.52 -17.73
CA GLU A 353 -2.36 -32.11 -16.39
C GLU A 353 -2.39 -31.03 -15.31
N GLU A 354 -1.47 -30.08 -15.36
CA GLU A 354 -1.41 -28.95 -14.42
C GLU A 354 -2.66 -28.07 -14.51
N LEU A 355 -3.18 -27.80 -15.72
CA LEU A 355 -4.44 -27.07 -15.89
C LEU A 355 -5.61 -27.74 -15.15
N ASN A 356 -5.66 -29.08 -15.18
CA ASN A 356 -6.70 -29.84 -14.48
C ASN A 356 -6.51 -29.79 -12.96
N ILE A 357 -5.27 -29.81 -12.46
CA ILE A 357 -4.97 -29.59 -11.03
C ILE A 357 -5.46 -28.21 -10.58
N TYR A 358 -5.12 -27.15 -11.33
CA TYR A 358 -5.58 -25.78 -11.05
C TYR A 358 -7.10 -25.68 -11.07
N THR A 359 -7.75 -26.37 -12.01
CA THR A 359 -9.22 -26.42 -12.07
C THR A 359 -9.83 -27.01 -10.81
N GLU A 360 -9.31 -28.14 -10.32
CA GLU A 360 -9.79 -28.73 -9.06
C GLU A 360 -9.52 -27.83 -7.86
N GLN A 361 -8.37 -27.16 -7.83
CA GLN A 361 -7.97 -26.26 -6.75
C GLN A 361 -8.89 -25.05 -6.64
N VAL A 362 -9.20 -24.41 -7.77
CA VAL A 362 -10.16 -23.30 -7.84
C VAL A 362 -11.58 -23.79 -7.50
N GLN A 363 -12.00 -24.96 -7.97
CA GLN A 363 -13.29 -25.53 -7.56
C GLN A 363 -13.35 -25.82 -6.06
N ARG A 364 -12.26 -26.30 -5.45
CA ARG A 364 -12.20 -26.56 -4.01
C ARG A 364 -12.27 -25.28 -3.19
N SER A 365 -11.68 -24.17 -3.64
CA SER A 365 -11.65 -22.93 -2.88
C SER A 365 -13.03 -22.29 -2.70
N VAL A 366 -13.91 -22.43 -3.69
CA VAL A 366 -15.26 -21.84 -3.67
C VAL A 366 -16.32 -22.71 -3.00
N ARG A 367 -16.07 -24.02 -2.81
CA ARG A 367 -17.03 -24.96 -2.19
C ARG A 367 -17.50 -24.52 -0.81
N LYS A 368 -16.61 -23.89 -0.04
CA LYS A 368 -16.92 -23.36 1.31
C LYS A 368 -17.96 -22.24 1.28
N ASN A 369 -18.14 -21.60 0.13
CA ASN A 369 -19.07 -20.51 -0.09
C ASN A 369 -20.38 -20.98 -0.74
N THR A 370 -20.60 -22.31 -0.88
CA THR A 370 -21.77 -22.88 -1.58
C THR A 370 -21.88 -22.38 -3.03
N VAL A 371 -20.73 -22.06 -3.64
CA VAL A 371 -20.63 -21.62 -5.03
C VAL A 371 -20.20 -22.81 -5.89
N GLU A 372 -20.86 -22.99 -7.04
CA GLU A 372 -20.48 -24.00 -8.02
C GLU A 372 -19.89 -23.36 -9.27
N LEU A 373 -18.67 -23.79 -9.64
CA LEU A 373 -17.99 -23.39 -10.87
C LEU A 373 -18.11 -24.48 -11.94
N ASP A 374 -18.41 -24.06 -13.16
CA ASP A 374 -18.49 -24.94 -14.33
C ASP A 374 -17.63 -24.38 -15.49
N LYS A 375 -17.27 -25.24 -16.43
CA LYS A 375 -16.45 -24.87 -17.59
C LYS A 375 -17.32 -24.22 -18.67
N CYS A 376 -16.75 -23.28 -19.42
CA CYS A 376 -17.42 -22.64 -20.57
C CYS A 376 -17.44 -23.54 -21.84
N TYR A 377 -17.98 -24.77 -21.74
CA TYR A 377 -17.94 -25.75 -22.83
C TYR A 377 -18.40 -25.20 -24.18
N LEU A 378 -17.54 -25.30 -25.20
CA LEU A 378 -17.72 -24.80 -26.58
C LEU A 378 -17.83 -23.27 -26.74
N TYR A 379 -17.54 -22.50 -25.69
CA TYR A 379 -17.57 -21.02 -25.68
C TYR A 379 -16.22 -20.43 -25.25
N GLN A 380 -15.12 -21.09 -25.63
CA GLN A 380 -13.79 -20.72 -25.14
C GLN A 380 -13.36 -19.33 -25.64
N GLU A 381 -13.63 -19.02 -26.91
CA GLU A 381 -13.32 -17.73 -27.51
C GLU A 381 -14.11 -16.58 -26.87
N GLU A 382 -15.43 -16.76 -26.67
CA GLU A 382 -16.27 -15.78 -25.99
C GLU A 382 -15.90 -15.62 -24.52
N SER A 383 -15.52 -16.72 -23.86
CA SER A 383 -15.09 -16.70 -22.47
C SER A 383 -13.75 -15.98 -22.29
N LEU A 384 -12.82 -16.13 -23.25
CA LEU A 384 -11.57 -15.37 -23.26
C LEU A 384 -11.86 -13.87 -23.36
N ASN A 385 -12.69 -13.45 -24.31
CA ASN A 385 -13.05 -12.04 -24.47
C ASN A 385 -13.84 -11.46 -23.28
N THR A 386 -14.56 -12.29 -22.53
CA THR A 386 -15.25 -11.87 -21.29
C THR A 386 -14.26 -11.52 -20.18
N ILE A 387 -13.07 -12.12 -20.17
CA ILE A 387 -12.02 -11.86 -19.17
C ILE A 387 -11.19 -10.61 -19.52
N LEU A 388 -10.97 -10.36 -20.81
CA LEU A 388 -10.22 -9.20 -21.27
C LEU A 388 -10.87 -7.89 -20.80
N PRO A 389 -10.11 -6.81 -20.57
CA PRO A 389 -10.63 -5.53 -20.08
C PRO A 389 -11.34 -4.76 -21.20
N ILE A 390 -12.36 -5.38 -21.81
CA ILE A 390 -13.20 -4.83 -22.88
C ILE A 390 -14.45 -4.17 -22.29
N GLY A 391 -14.96 -4.69 -21.17
CA GLY A 391 -16.10 -4.14 -20.44
C GLY A 391 -17.45 -4.75 -20.77
N ILE A 392 -17.52 -5.82 -21.56
CA ILE A 392 -18.77 -6.56 -21.85
C ILE A 392 -18.61 -8.08 -21.72
N PRO A 393 -19.64 -8.81 -21.25
CA PRO A 393 -19.59 -10.26 -21.15
C PRO A 393 -20.00 -10.93 -22.47
N PHE A 394 -19.05 -11.34 -23.30
CA PHE A 394 -19.30 -12.01 -24.58
C PHE A 394 -19.97 -13.39 -24.46
N ILE A 395 -19.89 -14.03 -23.29
CA ILE A 395 -20.62 -15.28 -23.02
C ILE A 395 -22.14 -15.09 -22.84
N ASN A 396 -22.64 -13.86 -22.86
CA ASN A 396 -24.07 -13.53 -22.74
C ASN A 396 -24.94 -14.08 -23.91
N VAL A 397 -24.32 -14.65 -24.95
CA VAL A 397 -24.99 -15.36 -26.06
C VAL A 397 -25.96 -16.44 -25.60
N LYS A 398 -25.78 -17.00 -24.40
CA LYS A 398 -26.76 -17.89 -23.77
C LYS A 398 -27.13 -17.38 -22.39
N ARG A 399 -28.44 -17.24 -22.15
CA ARG A 399 -29.03 -16.86 -20.85
C ARG A 399 -28.55 -17.71 -19.68
N ARG A 400 -28.11 -18.97 -19.90
CA ARG A 400 -27.64 -19.87 -18.84
C ARG A 400 -26.35 -19.40 -18.13
N PHE A 401 -25.56 -18.55 -18.78
CA PHE A 401 -24.30 -18.05 -18.21
C PHE A 401 -24.53 -16.81 -17.34
N MET A 402 -25.50 -15.98 -17.71
CA MET A 402 -25.86 -14.78 -16.97
C MET A 402 -26.78 -15.12 -15.79
N ARG A 403 -26.62 -14.39 -14.70
CA ARG A 403 -27.39 -14.55 -13.46
C ARG A 403 -28.00 -13.24 -13.02
N ASP A 404 -29.16 -13.36 -12.40
CA ASP A 404 -29.82 -12.23 -11.75
C ASP A 404 -29.18 -12.05 -10.37
N MET A 405 -28.71 -10.85 -10.06
CA MET A 405 -28.01 -10.49 -8.82
C MET A 405 -28.58 -9.19 -8.26
N THR A 406 -28.63 -9.03 -6.95
CA THR A 406 -28.93 -7.74 -6.31
C THR A 406 -27.65 -6.91 -6.13
N THR A 407 -27.81 -5.63 -5.81
CA THR A 407 -26.71 -4.78 -5.35
C THR A 407 -25.93 -5.44 -4.21
N SER A 408 -26.60 -6.04 -3.22
CA SER A 408 -25.95 -6.68 -2.07
C SER A 408 -25.10 -7.91 -2.47
N ASN A 409 -25.56 -8.70 -3.45
CA ASN A 409 -24.75 -9.80 -3.98
C ASN A 409 -23.46 -9.31 -4.66
N LEU A 410 -23.50 -8.16 -5.32
CA LEU A 410 -22.36 -7.58 -6.02
C LEU A 410 -21.40 -6.86 -5.05
N ALA A 411 -21.94 -6.10 -4.10
CA ALA A 411 -21.17 -5.34 -3.11
C ALA A 411 -20.34 -6.25 -2.19
N THR A 412 -20.83 -7.47 -1.90
CA THR A 412 -20.08 -8.48 -1.15
C THR A 412 -18.91 -9.08 -1.93
N GLN A 413 -18.77 -8.82 -3.24
CA GLN A 413 -17.61 -9.22 -4.04
C GLN A 413 -16.46 -8.22 -3.90
N VAL A 414 -16.09 -7.93 -2.66
CA VAL A 414 -15.06 -6.94 -2.34
C VAL A 414 -13.71 -7.38 -2.93
N PRO A 415 -13.07 -6.56 -3.78
CA PRO A 415 -11.82 -6.95 -4.42
C PRO A 415 -10.61 -6.75 -3.50
N PHE A 416 -10.76 -6.02 -2.38
CA PHE A 416 -9.67 -5.61 -1.49
C PHE A 416 -9.23 -6.71 -0.54
N THR A 417 -7.91 -6.78 -0.29
CA THR A 417 -7.33 -7.78 0.62
C THR A 417 -6.45 -7.09 1.66
N ASN A 418 -5.16 -6.96 1.38
CA ASN A 418 -4.21 -6.25 2.22
C ASN A 418 -3.38 -5.28 1.38
N VAL A 419 -2.97 -4.18 2.00
CA VAL A 419 -1.99 -3.27 1.40
C VAL A 419 -0.58 -3.81 1.67
N ASP A 420 0.19 -4.02 0.60
CA ASP A 420 1.62 -4.34 0.73
C ASP A 420 2.48 -3.07 0.71
N LEU A 421 3.20 -2.85 1.81
CA LEU A 421 4.15 -1.75 1.95
C LEU A 421 5.44 -2.09 1.21
N ARG A 422 5.55 -1.61 -0.03
CA ARG A 422 6.73 -1.81 -0.90
C ARG A 422 7.22 -0.51 -1.50
N SER A 423 8.35 -0.05 -0.99
CA SER A 423 9.13 1.02 -1.60
C SER A 423 9.63 0.65 -3.01
N SER A 424 9.66 1.67 -3.87
CA SER A 424 10.37 1.63 -5.16
C SER A 424 11.82 2.12 -5.05
N SER A 425 12.25 2.56 -3.87
CA SER A 425 13.60 3.08 -3.65
C SER A 425 14.65 1.96 -3.65
N PRO A 426 15.79 2.13 -4.34
CA PRO A 426 16.92 1.20 -4.20
C PRO A 426 17.58 1.27 -2.81
N ARG A 427 17.25 2.30 -2.01
CA ARG A 427 17.74 2.47 -0.64
C ARG A 427 16.76 1.98 0.43
N ALA A 428 15.66 1.35 0.01
CA ALA A 428 14.67 0.81 0.92
C ALA A 428 15.27 -0.26 1.86
N ILE A 429 14.86 -0.21 3.12
CA ILE A 429 15.22 -1.19 4.14
C ILE A 429 14.15 -2.28 4.19
N TYR A 430 14.57 -3.53 4.32
CA TYR A 430 13.70 -4.68 4.52
C TYR A 430 13.32 -4.82 6.00
N TYR A 431 12.04 -4.59 6.32
CA TYR A 431 11.52 -4.66 7.69
C TYR A 431 10.91 -6.03 8.04
N GLY A 432 10.63 -6.86 7.05
CA GLY A 432 10.05 -8.17 7.27
C GLY A 432 9.14 -8.63 6.15
N GLN A 433 8.26 -9.57 6.46
CA GLN A 433 7.34 -10.15 5.50
C GLN A 433 5.91 -9.96 5.99
N ASN A 434 5.03 -9.53 5.10
CA ASN A 434 3.61 -9.51 5.37
C ASN A 434 3.14 -10.95 5.60
N GLN A 435 2.54 -11.22 6.76
CA GLN A 435 2.14 -12.57 7.13
C GLN A 435 0.99 -13.12 6.29
N LEU A 436 0.21 -12.24 5.66
CA LEU A 436 -0.93 -12.59 4.84
C LEU A 436 -0.52 -12.76 3.36
N SER A 437 0.02 -11.71 2.74
CA SER A 437 0.41 -11.76 1.32
C SER A 437 1.72 -12.52 1.06
N LYS A 438 2.53 -12.75 2.11
CA LYS A 438 3.91 -13.26 2.02
C LYS A 438 4.84 -12.35 1.21
N ASN A 439 4.44 -11.11 0.96
CA ASN A 439 5.26 -10.14 0.25
C ASN A 439 6.25 -9.46 1.21
N ALA A 440 7.41 -9.04 0.68
CA ALA A 440 8.39 -8.26 1.45
C ALA A 440 7.81 -6.90 1.86
N ILE A 441 8.06 -6.50 3.10
CA ILE A 441 7.78 -5.17 3.62
C ILE A 441 9.07 -4.36 3.52
N THR A 442 9.08 -3.35 2.66
CA THR A 442 10.25 -2.51 2.42
C THR A 442 9.89 -1.03 2.41
N VAL A 443 10.68 -0.22 3.12
CA VAL A 443 10.43 1.22 3.27
C VAL A 443 11.75 1.99 3.18
N ASP A 444 11.77 3.08 2.43
CA ASP A 444 12.76 4.14 2.51
C ASP A 444 12.16 5.30 3.31
N ARG A 445 12.53 5.44 4.59
CA ARG A 445 11.97 6.45 5.50
C ARG A 445 12.23 7.90 5.05
N LYS A 446 13.23 8.14 4.17
CA LYS A 446 13.55 9.47 3.63
C LYS A 446 12.68 9.82 2.43
N LYS A 447 12.31 8.83 1.61
CA LYS A 447 11.58 9.04 0.35
C LYS A 447 10.08 8.75 0.46
N ASP A 448 9.69 7.68 1.15
CA ASP A 448 8.33 7.15 1.10
C ASP A 448 7.41 7.77 2.16
N LEU A 449 7.97 8.41 3.19
CA LEU A 449 7.21 8.96 4.32
C LEU A 449 7.24 10.49 4.30
N ASN A 450 6.10 11.11 4.65
CA ASN A 450 6.02 12.56 4.88
C ASN A 450 6.90 13.00 6.06
N THR A 451 7.09 12.11 7.03
CA THR A 451 7.98 12.33 8.17
C THR A 451 8.72 11.04 8.43
N GLY A 452 10.06 11.12 8.38
CA GLY A 452 10.90 9.96 8.58
C GLY A 452 10.89 9.43 10.02
N SER A 453 10.39 10.17 11.02
CA SER A 453 10.41 9.77 12.44
C SER A 453 9.73 8.42 12.71
N GLY A 454 10.14 7.73 13.78
CA GLY A 454 9.63 6.39 14.10
C GLY A 454 9.57 6.12 15.59
N CYS A 455 8.84 5.07 15.97
CA CYS A 455 8.86 4.54 17.33
C CYS A 455 8.85 3.01 17.30
N ILE A 456 9.62 2.39 18.19
CA ILE A 456 9.68 0.94 18.38
C ILE A 456 9.15 0.62 19.77
N PHE A 457 8.07 -0.15 19.82
CA PHE A 457 7.42 -0.58 21.06
C PHE A 457 7.48 -2.10 21.19
N GLY A 458 7.74 -2.59 22.40
CA GLY A 458 7.64 -4.01 22.69
C GLY A 458 8.01 -4.35 24.12
N ASN A 459 7.27 -5.28 24.73
CA ASN A 459 7.58 -5.78 26.06
C ASN A 459 8.96 -6.45 26.09
N SER A 460 9.55 -6.59 27.28
CA SER A 460 10.82 -7.30 27.45
C SER A 460 10.77 -8.71 26.84
N GLY A 461 11.79 -9.09 26.07
CA GLY A 461 11.87 -10.37 25.37
C GLY A 461 11.09 -10.49 24.06
N SER A 462 10.33 -9.46 23.65
CA SER A 462 9.55 -9.47 22.38
C SER A 462 10.40 -9.34 21.10
N GLY A 463 11.71 -9.11 21.23
CA GLY A 463 12.59 -8.84 20.09
C GLY A 463 12.81 -7.35 19.78
N LYS A 464 12.42 -6.42 20.67
CA LYS A 464 12.66 -4.96 20.56
C LYS A 464 14.08 -4.64 20.11
N SER A 465 15.09 -5.13 20.84
CA SER A 465 16.50 -4.85 20.54
C SER A 465 16.99 -5.52 19.24
N VAL A 466 16.41 -6.66 18.86
CA VAL A 466 16.71 -7.32 17.57
C VAL A 466 16.20 -6.48 16.40
N LEU A 467 14.97 -5.96 16.51
CA LEU A 467 14.39 -5.07 15.50
C LEU A 467 15.16 -3.74 15.44
N ALA A 468 15.50 -3.14 16.58
CA ALA A 468 16.27 -1.90 16.64
C ALA A 468 17.66 -2.03 16.02
N LYS A 469 18.44 -3.06 16.41
CA LYS A 469 19.80 -3.26 15.89
C LYS A 469 19.78 -3.77 14.46
N GLY A 470 19.14 -4.92 14.25
CA GLY A 470 19.20 -5.68 13.01
C GLY A 470 18.18 -5.28 11.95
N GLY A 471 17.05 -4.71 12.34
CA GLY A 471 16.01 -4.24 11.40
C GLY A 471 16.12 -2.77 11.04
N GLU A 472 16.82 -1.97 11.84
CA GLU A 472 16.81 -0.52 11.72
C GLU A 472 18.21 0.10 11.67
N ILE A 473 19.02 0.02 12.74
CA ILE A 473 20.30 0.74 12.85
C ILE A 473 21.34 0.23 11.84
N ILE A 474 21.63 -1.07 11.85
CA ILE A 474 22.65 -1.67 10.96
C ILE A 474 22.22 -1.52 9.49
N PRO A 475 20.98 -1.88 9.09
CA PRO A 475 20.49 -1.65 7.73
C PRO A 475 20.62 -0.20 7.25
N THR A 476 20.28 0.76 8.13
CA THR A 476 20.37 2.18 7.82
C THR A 476 21.81 2.59 7.54
N LYS A 477 22.78 2.12 8.35
CA LYS A 477 24.20 2.41 8.08
C LYS A 477 24.71 1.79 6.80
N LEU A 478 24.26 0.59 6.45
CA LEU A 478 24.66 -0.05 5.20
C LEU A 478 24.04 0.62 3.97
N ARG A 479 22.83 1.21 4.08
CA ARG A 479 22.13 1.93 2.98
C ARG A 479 22.49 3.40 2.85
N TYR A 480 22.83 4.05 3.96
CA TYR A 480 23.18 5.47 4.03
C TYR A 480 24.52 5.67 4.76
N PRO A 481 25.65 5.19 4.20
CA PRO A 481 26.98 5.36 4.81
C PRO A 481 27.43 6.83 4.91
N GLU A 482 26.79 7.73 4.15
CA GLU A 482 27.00 9.17 4.21
C GLU A 482 26.30 9.87 5.37
N ASP A 483 25.24 9.28 5.92
CA ASP A 483 24.44 9.89 6.97
C ASP A 483 25.06 9.70 8.36
N ASN A 484 24.75 10.61 9.27
CA ASN A 484 25.17 10.54 10.67
C ASN A 484 24.20 9.70 11.48
N THR A 485 24.69 9.00 12.50
CA THR A 485 23.86 8.24 13.44
C THR A 485 24.31 8.53 14.86
N ILE A 486 23.36 8.84 15.72
CA ILE A 486 23.59 9.06 17.14
C ILE A 486 22.62 8.17 17.91
N ILE A 487 23.14 7.38 18.85
CA ILE A 487 22.35 6.54 19.76
C ILE A 487 22.54 7.06 21.19
N VAL A 488 21.43 7.28 21.89
CA VAL A 488 21.45 7.47 23.34
C VAL A 488 21.08 6.14 23.98
N ASP A 489 22.02 5.58 24.73
CA ASP A 489 21.98 4.21 25.25
C ASP A 489 22.08 4.19 26.79
N PRO A 490 20.94 4.16 27.48
CA PRO A 490 20.90 4.14 28.93
C PRO A 490 21.41 2.86 29.60
N GLU A 491 21.41 1.74 28.88
CA GLU A 491 21.62 0.39 29.44
C GLU A 491 22.81 -0.36 28.82
N ASP A 492 23.57 0.30 27.94
CA ASP A 492 24.73 -0.24 27.22
C ASP A 492 24.36 -1.44 26.32
N GLU A 493 23.24 -1.32 25.60
CA GLU A 493 22.81 -2.35 24.65
C GLU A 493 23.52 -2.23 23.29
N TYR A 494 24.02 -1.07 22.88
CA TYR A 494 24.47 -0.80 21.51
C TYR A 494 25.99 -0.68 21.36
N SER A 495 26.77 -0.65 22.44
CA SER A 495 28.24 -0.53 22.35
C SER A 495 28.90 -1.65 21.54
N ASP A 496 28.34 -2.86 21.55
CA ASP A 496 28.89 -3.98 20.77
C ASP A 496 28.81 -3.72 19.26
N ILE A 497 27.65 -3.29 18.76
CA ILE A 497 27.50 -2.92 17.34
C ILE A 497 28.27 -1.63 17.03
N GLY A 498 28.42 -0.75 18.02
CA GLY A 498 29.21 0.47 17.89
C GLY A 498 30.67 0.17 17.62
N ARG A 499 31.29 -0.70 18.42
CA ARG A 499 32.69 -1.10 18.23
C ARG A 499 32.94 -1.71 16.86
N GLU A 500 32.01 -2.54 16.40
CA GLU A 500 32.13 -3.23 15.11
C GLU A 500 31.99 -2.28 13.91
N LEU A 501 31.09 -1.29 14.01
CA LEU A 501 30.84 -0.31 12.94
C LEU A 501 31.62 1.00 13.11
N GLY A 502 32.67 1.00 13.93
CA GLY A 502 33.58 2.14 14.11
C GLY A 502 32.94 3.37 14.77
N ALA A 503 32.02 3.18 15.70
CA ALA A 503 31.40 4.25 16.47
C ALA A 503 32.38 4.89 17.46
N GLU A 504 32.23 6.20 17.66
CA GLU A 504 32.78 6.89 18.83
C GLU A 504 31.86 6.60 20.01
N ILE A 505 32.30 5.73 20.91
CA ILE A 505 31.55 5.39 22.13
C ILE A 505 31.96 6.36 23.22
N ILE A 506 30.99 7.15 23.63
CA ILE A 506 31.12 8.17 24.65
C ILE A 506 30.54 7.61 25.94
N THR A 507 31.42 7.25 26.89
CA THR A 507 30.99 6.86 28.23
C THR A 507 30.85 8.08 29.12
N ILE A 508 29.63 8.36 29.57
CA ILE A 508 29.37 9.42 30.54
C ILE A 508 29.23 8.75 31.91
N ALA A 509 30.20 9.00 32.78
CA ALA A 509 30.26 8.46 34.13
C ALA A 509 31.10 9.37 35.02
N PRO A 510 30.88 9.41 36.35
CA PRO A 510 31.77 10.11 37.27
C PRO A 510 33.21 9.58 37.13
N GLY A 511 34.18 10.48 36.94
CA GLY A 511 35.58 10.14 36.71
C GLY A 511 35.90 9.60 35.30
N SER A 512 34.96 9.69 34.35
CA SER A 512 35.23 9.39 32.94
C SER A 512 36.27 10.37 32.36
N GLN A 513 37.09 9.88 31.45
CA GLN A 513 38.03 10.70 30.66
C GLN A 513 37.30 11.50 29.56
N HIS A 514 36.05 11.15 29.24
CA HIS A 514 35.26 11.83 28.23
C HIS A 514 34.52 13.01 28.83
N HIS A 515 34.76 14.20 28.27
CA HIS A 515 34.18 15.45 28.70
C HIS A 515 33.41 16.11 27.57
N PHE A 516 32.28 16.73 27.95
CA PHE A 516 31.39 17.49 27.07
C PHE A 516 31.14 18.82 27.71
N ASN A 517 31.53 19.90 27.04
CA ASN A 517 31.28 21.21 27.56
C ASN A 517 29.79 21.56 27.43
N LEU A 518 29.11 21.74 28.56
CA LEU A 518 27.70 22.17 28.60
C LEU A 518 27.47 23.51 27.87
N LEU A 519 28.47 24.39 27.88
CA LEU A 519 28.39 25.73 27.28
C LEU A 519 28.87 25.77 25.82
N ASP A 520 29.00 24.62 25.15
CA ASP A 520 29.23 24.65 23.70
C ASP A 520 27.99 25.18 22.96
N LEU A 521 28.20 26.07 21.99
CA LEU A 521 27.15 26.65 21.16
C LEU A 521 27.14 26.02 19.75
N PRO A 522 25.96 25.96 19.09
CA PRO A 522 25.87 25.57 17.69
C PRO A 522 26.47 26.65 16.78
N ASP A 523 26.76 26.27 15.53
CA ASP A 523 27.22 27.18 14.49
C ASP A 523 26.13 28.23 14.18
N LYS A 524 26.39 29.49 14.56
CA LYS A 524 25.43 30.60 14.48
C LYS A 524 24.93 30.85 13.05
N ASP A 525 25.79 30.63 12.05
CA ASP A 525 25.47 30.87 10.65
C ASP A 525 24.46 29.85 10.08
N LYS A 526 24.20 28.76 10.81
CA LYS A 526 23.26 27.70 10.42
C LYS A 526 21.94 27.73 11.18
N LEU A 527 21.77 28.65 12.13
CA LEU A 527 20.52 28.77 12.87
C LEU A 527 19.43 29.42 12.01
N GLN A 528 18.21 28.93 12.13
CA GLN A 528 17.04 29.59 11.56
C GLN A 528 16.73 30.88 12.33
N ALA A 529 15.96 31.80 11.72
CA ALA A 529 15.62 33.08 12.34
C ALA A 529 14.89 32.94 13.70
N GLU A 530 14.11 31.87 13.89
CA GLU A 530 13.42 31.55 15.14
C GLU A 530 14.38 31.10 16.26
N ASP A 531 15.60 30.67 15.91
CA ASP A 531 16.61 30.11 16.81
C ASP A 531 17.84 31.04 16.98
N SER A 532 17.69 32.34 16.68
CA SER A 532 18.82 33.28 16.58
C SER A 532 19.48 33.67 17.91
N ASP A 533 18.92 33.28 19.06
CA ASP A 533 19.49 33.54 20.40
C ASP A 533 19.99 32.24 21.07
N PRO A 534 21.13 31.68 20.64
CA PRO A 534 21.67 30.46 21.23
C PRO A 534 22.15 30.64 22.69
N ILE A 535 22.48 31.88 23.10
CA ILE A 535 22.89 32.19 24.47
C ILE A 535 21.66 32.16 25.40
N GLY A 536 20.55 32.79 24.98
CA GLY A 536 19.28 32.72 25.71
C GLY A 536 18.77 31.28 25.83
N GLN A 537 18.92 30.46 24.78
CA GLN A 537 18.61 29.03 24.85
C GLN A 537 19.48 28.28 25.89
N LYS A 538 20.77 28.63 25.96
CA LYS A 538 21.66 28.05 26.97
C LYS A 538 21.31 28.48 28.39
N SER A 539 20.93 29.75 28.57
CA SER A 539 20.42 30.28 29.83
C SER A 539 19.18 29.51 30.29
N ASN A 540 18.20 29.30 29.40
CA ASN A 540 17.02 28.48 29.68
C ASN A 540 17.37 27.04 30.05
N LEU A 541 18.31 26.41 29.32
CA LEU A 541 18.80 25.06 29.64
C LEU A 541 19.38 25.00 31.06
N LEU A 542 20.22 25.97 31.44
CA LEU A 542 20.79 26.04 32.78
C LEU A 542 19.72 26.22 33.85
N SER A 543 18.71 27.07 33.61
CA SER A 543 17.57 27.24 34.51
C SER A 543 16.78 25.94 34.69
N THR A 544 16.42 25.26 33.60
CA THR A 544 15.75 23.95 33.62
C THR A 544 16.57 22.89 34.36
N LEU A 545 17.90 22.93 34.17
CA LEU A 545 18.85 22.02 34.81
C LEU A 545 18.91 22.26 36.32
N PHE A 546 18.97 23.51 36.77
CA PHE A 546 18.96 23.86 38.19
C PHE A 546 17.61 23.58 38.84
N GLU A 547 16.50 23.80 38.14
CA GLU A 547 15.15 23.46 38.62
C GLU A 547 15.00 21.96 38.85
N ASN A 548 15.56 21.13 37.96
CA ASN A 548 15.57 19.67 38.12
C ASN A 548 16.40 19.20 39.33
N ILE A 549 17.48 19.92 39.68
CA ILE A 549 18.34 19.55 40.83
C ILE A 549 17.77 20.07 42.15
N PHE A 550 17.31 21.32 42.18
CA PHE A 550 16.92 22.05 43.39
C PHE A 550 15.42 22.00 43.70
N SER A 551 14.62 21.42 42.79
CA SER A 551 13.15 21.29 42.86
C SER A 551 12.39 22.61 42.63
N GLU A 552 12.94 23.76 43.01
CA GLU A 552 12.41 25.10 42.68
C GLU A 552 13.56 26.08 42.38
N VAL A 553 13.39 26.91 41.35
CA VAL A 553 14.25 28.05 41.01
C VAL A 553 13.39 29.30 41.11
N SER A 554 13.79 30.26 41.93
CA SER A 554 13.11 31.55 42.11
C SER A 554 13.35 32.48 40.91
N ASP A 555 12.47 33.47 40.72
CA ASP A 555 12.63 34.50 39.68
C ASP A 555 13.98 35.23 39.77
N ASP A 556 14.46 35.45 40.99
CA ASP A 556 15.77 36.07 41.26
C ASP A 556 16.94 35.16 40.84
N GLU A 557 16.84 33.84 41.08
CA GLU A 557 17.82 32.85 40.62
C GLU A 557 17.81 32.74 39.09
N PHE A 558 16.64 32.75 38.46
CA PHE A 558 16.51 32.73 37.00
C PHE A 558 17.18 33.96 36.36
N ALA A 559 16.89 35.17 36.89
CA ALA A 559 17.51 36.40 36.43
C ALA A 559 19.04 36.39 36.61
N MET A 560 19.53 35.77 37.70
CA MET A 560 20.95 35.60 37.95
C MET A 560 21.60 34.67 36.93
N ILE A 561 20.96 33.52 36.63
CA ILE A 561 21.44 32.56 35.63
C ILE A 561 21.56 33.22 34.26
N ASP A 562 20.56 33.99 33.84
CA ASP A 562 20.59 34.67 32.54
C ASP A 562 21.72 35.70 32.45
N ARG A 563 21.84 36.56 33.47
CA ARG A 563 22.88 37.57 33.54
C ARG A 563 24.28 36.96 33.50
N VAL A 564 24.53 35.96 34.33
CA VAL A 564 25.85 35.29 34.43
C VAL A 564 26.17 34.56 33.13
N THR A 565 25.19 33.90 32.52
CA THR A 565 25.40 33.19 31.26
C THR A 565 25.84 34.15 30.16
N ARG A 566 25.15 35.29 29.98
CA ARG A 566 25.53 36.32 29.01
C ARG A 566 26.93 36.87 29.27
N GLN A 567 27.23 37.25 30.52
CA GLN A 567 28.56 37.75 30.90
C GLN A 567 29.68 36.74 30.63
N THR A 568 29.40 35.44 30.83
CA THR A 568 30.38 34.39 30.59
C THR A 568 30.74 34.30 29.09
N TYR A 569 29.76 34.40 28.18
CA TYR A 569 30.03 34.43 26.73
C TYR A 569 30.62 35.76 26.24
N GLU A 570 30.48 36.85 26.99
CA GLU A 570 31.16 38.13 26.70
C GLU A 570 32.64 38.09 27.08
N GLU A 571 32.98 37.40 28.18
CA GLU A 571 34.35 37.34 28.70
C GLU A 571 35.19 36.22 28.06
N PHE A 572 34.57 35.09 27.68
CA PHE A 572 35.26 33.91 27.16
C PHE A 572 34.71 33.50 25.79
N GLU A 573 35.60 33.23 24.83
CA GLU A 573 35.22 32.80 23.47
C GLU A 573 34.62 31.38 23.45
N LYS A 574 35.15 30.48 24.30
CA LYS A 574 34.67 29.10 24.49
C LYS A 574 34.54 28.82 26.00
N PRO A 575 33.50 29.36 26.65
CA PRO A 575 33.36 29.24 28.09
C PRO A 575 33.11 27.79 28.49
N THR A 576 33.59 27.42 29.67
CA THR A 576 33.26 26.17 30.35
C THR A 576 32.35 26.42 31.55
N PHE A 577 31.74 25.36 32.08
CA PHE A 577 30.90 25.53 33.28
C PHE A 577 31.72 25.98 34.52
N LYS A 578 33.04 25.77 34.51
CA LYS A 578 33.98 26.34 35.50
C LYS A 578 34.11 27.85 35.36
N ASP A 579 34.18 28.36 34.13
CA ASP A 579 34.24 29.80 33.86
C ASP A 579 32.93 30.47 34.29
N TRP A 580 31.79 29.83 34.03
CA TRP A 580 30.48 30.29 34.48
C TRP A 580 30.37 30.37 36.01
N GLN A 581 30.89 29.37 36.73
CA GLN A 581 31.00 29.42 38.20
C GLN A 581 31.85 30.61 38.67
N ALA A 582 33.00 30.86 38.02
CA ALA A 582 33.87 31.97 38.38
C ALA A 582 33.23 33.35 38.09
N VAL A 583 32.37 33.47 37.07
CA VAL A 583 31.56 34.68 36.80
C VAL A 583 30.46 34.82 37.86
N LEU A 584 29.82 33.72 38.27
CA LEU A 584 28.79 33.70 39.30
C LEU A 584 29.32 34.13 40.69
N GLU A 585 30.49 33.65 41.07
CA GLU A 585 31.12 33.98 42.37
C GLU A 585 31.56 35.44 42.49
N ARG A 586 31.78 36.13 41.36
CA ARG A 586 32.10 37.56 41.32
C ARG A 586 30.88 38.46 41.57
N GLN A 587 29.67 37.92 41.52
CA GLN A 587 28.45 38.70 41.71
C GLN A 587 28.27 39.06 43.21
N PRO A 588 27.98 40.33 43.55
CA PRO A 588 27.87 40.77 44.94
C PRO A 588 26.61 40.27 45.68
N GLU A 589 25.56 39.89 44.95
CA GLU A 589 24.25 39.54 45.50
C GLU A 589 24.24 38.22 46.29
N ALA A 590 23.42 38.15 47.34
CA ALA A 590 23.31 36.94 48.17
C ALA A 590 22.78 35.72 47.39
N VAL A 591 21.84 35.94 46.45
CA VAL A 591 21.27 34.90 45.58
C VAL A 591 22.35 34.24 44.73
N ALA A 592 23.34 35.00 44.25
CA ALA A 592 24.44 34.45 43.47
C ALA A 592 25.33 33.52 44.30
N LYS A 593 25.58 33.85 45.56
CA LYS A 593 26.37 33.02 46.49
C LYS A 593 25.66 31.70 46.82
N ASP A 594 24.35 31.75 47.02
CA ASP A 594 23.55 30.54 47.25
C ASP A 594 23.52 29.63 46.01
N LEU A 595 23.31 30.22 44.82
CA LEU A 595 23.38 29.51 43.56
C LEU A 595 24.77 28.91 43.30
N ALA A 596 25.84 29.63 43.63
CA ALA A 596 27.21 29.15 43.46
C ALA A 596 27.49 27.92 44.33
N LEU A 597 27.04 27.91 45.59
CA LEU A 597 27.16 26.76 46.49
C LEU A 597 26.37 25.54 45.95
N LYS A 598 25.19 25.80 45.40
CA LYS A 598 24.34 24.77 44.82
C LYS A 598 24.91 24.20 43.50
N ALA A 599 25.58 25.02 42.69
CA ALA A 599 26.20 24.64 41.42
C ALA A 599 27.57 23.95 41.59
N GLU A 600 28.29 24.24 42.68
CA GLU A 600 29.64 23.76 42.99
C GLU A 600 29.85 22.26 42.72
N PRO A 601 28.95 21.33 43.11
CA PRO A 601 29.14 19.90 42.88
C PRO A 601 29.28 19.50 41.41
N TYR A 602 28.72 20.30 40.49
CA TYR A 602 28.65 20.05 39.04
C TYR A 602 29.64 20.89 38.23
N THR A 603 30.26 21.91 38.83
CA THR A 603 31.22 22.81 38.16
C THR A 603 32.66 22.47 38.54
N ILE A 604 32.98 22.45 39.83
CA ILE A 604 34.33 22.17 40.36
C ILE A 604 34.38 20.95 41.28
N GLY A 605 33.23 20.40 41.66
CA GLY A 605 33.10 19.25 42.53
C GLY A 605 33.23 17.89 41.83
N SER A 606 32.72 16.85 42.50
CA SER A 606 32.89 15.45 42.06
C SER A 606 32.08 15.04 40.82
N ASN A 607 31.15 15.88 40.36
CA ASN A 607 30.29 15.64 39.20
C ASN A 607 30.58 16.60 38.04
N ASP A 608 31.82 17.08 37.93
CA ASP A 608 32.25 18.10 36.96
C ASP A 608 32.42 17.59 35.51
N ILE A 609 31.83 16.44 35.17
CA ILE A 609 31.95 15.77 33.86
C ILE A 609 31.68 16.73 32.69
N PHE A 610 30.74 17.65 32.89
CA PHE A 610 30.26 18.59 31.88
C PHE A 610 30.87 20.00 31.97
N ALA A 611 31.85 20.17 32.86
CA ALA A 611 32.46 21.46 33.19
C ALA A 611 33.83 21.67 32.56
N HIS A 612 34.31 20.73 31.75
CA HIS A 612 35.58 20.79 31.03
C HIS A 612 35.36 21.00 29.53
N PRO A 613 36.37 21.45 28.78
CA PRO A 613 36.30 21.51 27.33
C PRO A 613 35.99 20.14 26.71
N THR A 614 35.17 20.13 25.66
CA THR A 614 34.83 18.91 24.92
C THR A 614 36.09 18.26 24.33
N ASN A 615 36.34 16.99 24.65
CA ASN A 615 37.56 16.27 24.27
C ASN A 615 37.33 14.98 23.46
N VAL A 616 36.09 14.73 23.04
CA VAL A 616 35.70 13.56 22.24
C VAL A 616 35.60 13.89 20.75
N ASN A 617 35.66 12.86 19.90
CA ASN A 617 35.56 13.06 18.45
C ASN A 617 34.12 13.29 18.00
N MET A 618 33.75 14.57 17.92
CA MET A 618 32.41 15.02 17.50
C MET A 618 32.17 15.01 15.99
N ASN A 619 33.19 14.70 15.19
CA ASN A 619 33.08 14.59 13.74
C ASN A 619 32.80 13.17 13.28
N SER A 620 32.71 12.21 14.22
CA SER A 620 32.33 10.84 13.89
C SER A 620 30.92 10.79 13.32
N ARG A 621 30.73 10.02 12.24
CA ARG A 621 29.40 9.77 11.66
C ARG A 621 28.58 8.75 12.45
N PHE A 622 29.19 8.10 13.45
CA PHE A 622 28.49 7.19 14.34
C PHE A 622 28.93 7.43 15.78
N ILE A 623 27.99 7.91 16.60
CA ILE A 623 28.23 8.27 18.00
C ILE A 623 27.26 7.48 18.88
N ILE A 624 27.74 6.93 19.99
CA ILE A 624 26.92 6.27 21.00
C ILE A 624 27.19 6.89 22.37
N PHE A 625 26.15 7.44 23.00
CA PHE A 625 26.18 7.91 24.38
C PHE A 625 25.80 6.78 25.33
N ASN A 626 26.77 6.24 26.04
CA ASN A 626 26.57 5.21 27.06
C ASN A 626 26.39 5.85 28.44
N LEU A 627 25.21 5.62 29.03
CA LEU A 627 24.81 6.19 30.33
C LEU A 627 24.63 5.13 31.43
N LYS A 628 25.03 3.89 31.21
CA LYS A 628 24.80 2.78 32.15
C LYS A 628 25.38 3.01 33.54
N GLN A 629 26.52 3.69 33.59
CA GLN A 629 27.24 3.97 34.84
C GLN A 629 26.72 5.22 35.56
N LEU A 630 25.72 5.93 35.00
CA LEU A 630 25.07 7.05 35.67
C LEU A 630 23.87 6.60 36.47
N SER A 631 23.77 7.10 37.70
CA SER A 631 22.66 6.81 38.60
C SER A 631 22.25 8.06 39.40
N GLY A 632 21.09 7.98 40.05
CA GLY A 632 20.58 9.03 40.93
C GLY A 632 20.29 10.33 40.20
N LYS A 633 20.63 11.47 40.83
CA LYS A 633 20.31 12.82 40.36
C LYS A 633 21.07 13.24 39.09
N LEU A 634 22.17 12.56 38.75
CA LEU A 634 22.98 12.90 37.57
C LEU A 634 22.40 12.39 36.25
N LYS A 635 21.56 11.36 36.28
CA LYS A 635 21.02 10.77 35.05
C LYS A 635 20.10 11.77 34.32
N PRO A 636 19.11 12.43 34.98
CA PRO A 636 18.36 13.54 34.40
C PRO A 636 19.23 14.66 33.83
N PHE A 637 20.28 15.06 34.57
CA PHE A 637 21.22 16.09 34.17
C PHE A 637 21.91 15.72 32.86
N ALA A 638 22.52 14.53 32.81
CA ALA A 638 23.23 14.05 31.63
C ALA A 638 22.32 13.97 30.41
N LEU A 639 21.07 13.53 30.58
CA LEU A 639 20.09 13.47 29.49
C LEU A 639 19.78 14.86 28.91
N LEU A 640 19.67 15.92 29.73
CA LEU A 640 19.47 17.29 29.25
C LEU A 640 20.70 17.79 28.47
N VAL A 641 21.91 17.52 28.97
CA VAL A 641 23.14 17.94 28.28
C VAL A 641 23.32 17.22 26.95
N ILE A 642 23.04 15.92 26.89
CA ILE A 642 23.09 15.16 25.64
C ILE A 642 22.08 15.67 24.62
N GLN A 643 20.89 16.06 25.09
CA GLN A 643 19.85 16.61 24.23
C GLN A 643 20.28 17.94 23.58
N ASP A 644 20.87 18.85 24.36
CA ASP A 644 21.46 20.08 23.84
C ASP A 644 22.62 19.78 22.88
N PHE A 645 23.45 18.79 23.19
CA PHE A 645 24.51 18.37 22.30
C PHE A 645 23.98 17.83 20.95
N ILE A 646 22.96 16.96 20.99
CA ILE A 646 22.29 16.42 19.81
C ILE A 646 21.74 17.56 18.96
N TRP A 647 21.11 18.55 19.60
CA TRP A 647 20.63 19.74 18.92
C TRP A 647 21.76 20.44 18.16
N ASN A 648 22.88 20.71 18.82
CA ASN A 648 24.02 21.36 18.19
C ASN A 648 24.57 20.57 16.99
N GLN A 649 24.64 19.24 17.11
CA GLN A 649 25.04 18.36 16.00
C GLN A 649 24.08 18.41 14.82
N VAL A 650 22.78 18.38 15.08
CA VAL A 650 21.76 18.43 14.02
C VAL A 650 21.83 19.75 13.27
N VAL A 651 21.96 20.88 13.98
CA VAL A 651 22.13 22.21 13.36
C VAL A 651 23.43 22.27 12.54
N ASN A 652 24.54 21.80 13.11
CA ASN A 652 25.84 21.87 12.45
C ASN A 652 25.92 21.07 11.14
N ASN A 653 25.13 20.01 11.04
CA ASN A 653 25.03 19.12 9.88
C ASN A 653 23.89 19.46 8.92
N GLN A 654 23.06 20.47 9.24
CA GLN A 654 21.96 20.89 8.39
C GLN A 654 22.46 21.27 6.99
N GLY A 655 21.77 20.74 5.96
CA GLY A 655 22.12 20.96 4.55
C GLY A 655 23.36 20.20 4.07
N LYS A 656 24.05 19.44 4.94
CA LYS A 656 25.21 18.61 4.58
C LYS A 656 24.87 17.13 4.56
N THR A 657 24.36 16.61 5.68
CA THR A 657 24.04 15.19 5.88
C THR A 657 22.79 15.05 6.75
N ILE A 658 22.07 13.93 6.63
CA ILE A 658 20.94 13.65 7.52
C ILE A 658 21.47 12.97 8.78
N THR A 659 20.88 13.31 9.92
CA THR A 659 21.20 12.69 11.21
C THR A 659 20.07 11.78 11.66
N TRP A 660 20.37 10.48 11.80
CA TRP A 660 19.50 9.47 12.38
C TRP A 660 19.71 9.43 13.89
N LEU A 661 18.62 9.56 14.65
CA LEU A 661 18.66 9.64 16.11
C LEU A 661 17.89 8.47 16.71
N TYR A 662 18.52 7.74 17.62
CA TYR A 662 17.90 6.62 18.33
C TYR A 662 17.95 6.88 19.82
N PHE A 663 16.77 6.95 20.45
CA PHE A 663 16.63 7.14 21.89
C PHE A 663 16.12 5.84 22.50
N ASP A 664 17.01 5.05 23.11
CA ASP A 664 16.59 3.85 23.84
C ASP A 664 16.07 4.19 25.23
N GLU A 665 15.17 3.35 25.72
CA GLU A 665 14.42 3.55 26.96
C GLU A 665 13.77 4.95 27.02
N LEU A 666 13.03 5.30 25.96
CA LEU A 666 12.38 6.60 25.76
C LEU A 666 11.58 7.06 27.00
N GLN A 667 10.99 6.13 27.75
CA GLN A 667 10.22 6.45 28.96
C GLN A 667 11.05 7.17 30.04
N LEU A 668 12.39 7.12 29.99
CA LEU A 668 13.26 7.85 30.92
C LEU A 668 13.11 9.37 30.78
N TYR A 669 12.81 9.86 29.57
CA TYR A 669 12.62 11.29 29.28
C TYR A 669 11.26 11.80 29.75
N PHE A 670 10.31 10.89 30.02
CA PHE A 670 8.93 11.20 30.42
C PHE A 670 8.68 10.90 31.90
N LYS A 671 9.73 10.81 32.74
CA LYS A 671 9.54 10.56 34.18
C LYS A 671 9.02 11.76 34.96
N ASN A 672 9.30 12.97 34.48
CA ASN A 672 8.78 14.20 35.07
C ASN A 672 8.34 15.17 33.96
N LYS A 673 7.42 16.07 34.31
CA LYS A 673 6.78 16.97 33.35
C LYS A 673 7.77 17.91 32.65
N LEU A 674 8.75 18.42 33.38
CA LEU A 674 9.75 19.36 32.86
C LEU A 674 10.69 18.71 31.83
N GLN A 675 11.17 17.49 32.09
CA GLN A 675 11.94 16.70 31.11
C GLN A 675 11.10 16.32 29.90
N ALA A 676 9.83 15.95 30.11
CA ALA A 676 8.92 15.60 29.02
C ALA A 676 8.69 16.79 28.08
N THR A 677 8.45 17.99 28.63
CA THR A 677 8.33 19.23 27.85
C THR A 677 9.60 19.49 27.05
N PHE A 678 10.76 19.48 27.70
CA PHE A 678 12.03 19.76 27.05
C PHE A 678 12.36 18.76 25.92
N PHE A 679 12.15 17.46 26.16
CA PHE A 679 12.35 16.44 25.15
C PHE A 679 11.38 16.57 23.97
N THR A 680 10.11 16.93 24.24
CA THR A 680 9.11 17.16 23.19
C THR A 680 9.48 18.34 22.29
N GLU A 681 9.97 19.43 22.89
CA GLU A 681 10.48 20.59 22.17
C GLU A 681 11.69 20.22 21.31
N LEU A 682 12.68 19.51 21.89
CA LEU A 682 13.82 19.01 21.14
C LEU A 682 13.37 18.15 19.95
N TYR A 683 12.51 17.15 20.19
CA TYR A 683 12.07 16.19 19.17
C TYR A 683 11.40 16.90 17.99
N SER A 684 10.60 17.93 18.29
CA SER A 684 9.97 18.78 17.26
C SER A 684 11.02 19.60 16.49
N ARG A 685 11.98 20.22 17.19
CA ARG A 685 13.04 21.05 16.60
C ARG A 685 13.97 20.25 15.70
N ILE A 686 14.54 19.14 16.16
CA ILE A 686 15.45 18.31 15.35
C ILE A 686 14.78 17.82 14.05
N ARG A 687 13.48 17.53 14.10
CA ARG A 687 12.70 17.14 12.92
C ARG A 687 12.59 18.27 11.90
N LYS A 688 12.37 19.52 12.33
CA LYS A 688 12.36 20.70 11.45
C LYS A 688 13.68 20.89 10.71
N TYR A 689 14.79 20.47 11.32
CA TYR A 689 16.14 20.54 10.75
C TYR A 689 16.49 19.32 9.88
N GLY A 690 15.54 18.41 9.66
CA GLY A 690 15.68 17.26 8.76
C GLY A 690 16.26 15.99 9.41
N ALA A 691 16.43 15.97 10.73
CA ALA A 691 16.84 14.76 11.44
C ALA A 691 15.70 13.72 11.48
N ILE A 692 16.08 12.45 11.61
CA ILE A 692 15.15 11.31 11.67
C ILE A 692 15.24 10.67 13.05
N PRO A 693 14.44 11.16 14.03
CA PRO A 693 14.42 10.57 15.36
C PRO A 693 13.56 9.31 15.44
N THR A 694 14.02 8.37 16.26
CA THR A 694 13.37 7.11 16.56
C THR A 694 13.40 6.85 18.07
N GLY A 695 12.23 6.78 18.69
CA GLY A 695 12.10 6.43 20.11
C GLY A 695 11.92 4.92 20.30
N ILE A 696 12.57 4.33 21.29
CA ILE A 696 12.49 2.90 21.57
C ILE A 696 12.06 2.72 23.03
N THR A 697 10.94 2.03 23.30
CA THR A 697 10.42 1.88 24.66
C THR A 697 9.69 0.56 24.89
N GLN A 698 9.76 0.09 26.13
CA GLN A 698 8.99 -1.06 26.63
C GLN A 698 7.70 -0.63 27.34
N ASN A 699 7.59 0.65 27.72
CA ASN A 699 6.53 1.18 28.56
C ASN A 699 5.85 2.37 27.85
N PRO A 700 4.97 2.12 26.84
CA PRO A 700 4.28 3.19 26.14
C PRO A 700 3.33 3.98 27.06
N GLU A 701 2.76 3.34 28.08
CA GLU A 701 1.87 4.00 29.05
C GLU A 701 2.55 5.17 29.78
N THR A 702 3.81 5.00 30.21
CA THR A 702 4.57 6.06 30.88
C THR A 702 4.73 7.29 29.97
N VAL A 703 4.97 7.07 28.68
CA VAL A 703 5.11 8.14 27.69
C VAL A 703 3.77 8.86 27.45
N LEU A 704 2.65 8.15 27.50
CA LEU A 704 1.31 8.72 27.28
C LEU A 704 0.72 9.40 28.52
N SER A 705 1.17 9.02 29.71
CA SER A 705 0.59 9.47 31.00
C SER A 705 1.15 10.79 31.54
N THR A 706 2.21 11.32 30.95
CA THR A 706 2.96 12.50 31.41
C THR A 706 2.63 13.70 30.54
#